data_AF-A0A7X3UME2-F1
#
_entry.id   AF-A0A7X3UME2-F1
#
_cell.length_a   1.000
_cell.length_b   1.000
_cell.length_c   1.000
_cell.angle_alpha   90.00
_cell.angle_beta   90.00
_cell.angle_gamma   90.00
#
_symmetry.space_group_name_H-M   'P 1'
#
loop_
_entity.id
_entity.type
_entity.pdbx_description
1 polymer ?
#
loop_
_entity_poly.entity_id
_entity_poly.type
_entity_poly.pdbx_seq_one_letter_code
_entity_poly.pdbx_strand_id
1 'polypeptide(L)'
;MYPLKHIGWMGVLCVLVFASEICAQQPELQRHLTRGKLWATFRNTGTQGLRDDSRLGADAGLMYPGWGIGERDFTEYWIIGQDNDHRYHTSQGEGFWVFTREGGSHNVSISNPRYNTDDIFEMIYDAASGPERGLGIETRSPLTGNTTANYWPGAPALVADEPIEIHNYDYGRYIPNDNEAEEIIISKWTTERGLTITRKARAWSYPDYDDFIILEVIIENTGDNNGDGTPDAGLPVDHKDVYFAFVNNLAPSWAGHRWQNQTVPWAYSDPIILDDWYKYSEASNFDGLADLRGKKISYVYDSDLLSSAGDDTGQPFDKNNAKSAYINRGQLNHGELMAFQYIGLAPLDYDPTDGFTNDNETYVAPKTMDQPAFVNWWEIYGRFDWDTPDITNLNSDENLYNEFIGSGRVPAVQDNPSKVSRVTFAHTYGPYDLAPGEKAKVVVAWIAGSGAEFAGPGGSPMDVYEWARQGNQSQVADGERAMAQHLERAQFAYDNNYDLPDAPPDVAVFVDSDENGNNAITWSDRAEKSPDPDYTGDEALDVQGYRVYRTQNNHLGPWELVADIPKGTTPTNTEYAPGTPWTSPTISYADGGTYTYRDVESVPGFRYWYSVRTYDSGHSDWNGTGRAIPSLESGHSAPEQRMNVSRSPIVIATPEKDALSEQVRVVPNPFRDDPGDADHRYPPASNNIRFVNIPRKAKISIFSISGDLVAVINHPQRTTDPDRGEATWDQRTRTFSGRVAAGRYYYVVESLVAGETGKKQTGMFMIIK
;
A
#
# COMPACT_ATOMS: atom_id res chain seq x y z
N MET A 1 -6.24 -33.54 63.81
CA MET A 1 -7.62 -33.45 64.35
C MET A 1 -8.33 -32.35 63.56
N TYR A 2 -9.41 -32.72 62.87
CA TYR A 2 -10.30 -31.96 61.94
C TYR A 2 -10.81 -30.59 62.47
N PRO A 3 -11.59 -29.75 61.71
CA PRO A 3 -11.53 -29.36 60.27
C PRO A 3 -12.07 -27.92 59.97
N LEU A 4 -12.15 -27.54 58.68
CA LEU A 4 -13.21 -26.68 58.07
C LEU A 4 -13.07 -26.80 56.53
N LYS A 5 -13.83 -27.64 55.82
CA LYS A 5 -15.22 -27.50 55.28
C LYS A 5 -15.42 -26.41 54.21
N HIS A 6 -15.57 -26.90 52.97
CA HIS A 6 -16.46 -26.48 51.88
C HIS A 6 -16.78 -24.99 51.68
N ILE A 7 -16.25 -24.40 50.60
CA ILE A 7 -17.06 -23.70 49.58
C ILE A 7 -16.48 -24.07 48.22
N GLY A 8 -17.18 -24.95 47.52
CA GLY A 8 -16.89 -25.30 46.13
C GLY A 8 -17.96 -24.68 45.23
N TRP A 9 -17.51 -24.27 44.05
CA TRP A 9 -18.31 -24.15 42.82
C TRP A 9 -19.43 -23.10 42.80
N MET A 10 -19.07 -21.83 42.58
CA MET A 10 -19.96 -20.85 41.92
C MET A 10 -19.26 -19.58 41.40
N GLY A 11 -17.98 -19.66 41.01
CA GLY A 11 -17.19 -18.46 40.66
C GLY A 11 -16.37 -18.52 39.36
N VAL A 12 -16.59 -19.53 38.51
CA VAL A 12 -15.77 -19.71 37.27
C VAL A 12 -16.65 -19.78 36.00
N LEU A 13 -17.98 -19.71 36.11
CA LEU A 13 -18.87 -19.83 34.94
C LEU A 13 -19.47 -18.51 34.42
N CYS A 14 -19.20 -17.36 35.06
CA CYS A 14 -19.76 -16.06 34.63
C CYS A 14 -18.74 -15.11 33.97
N VAL A 15 -17.48 -15.53 33.78
CA VAL A 15 -16.45 -14.74 33.07
C VAL A 15 -16.09 -15.33 31.70
N LEU A 16 -16.58 -16.54 31.40
CA LEU A 16 -16.32 -17.24 30.13
C LEU A 16 -17.50 -17.20 29.14
N VAL A 17 -18.56 -16.45 29.45
CA VAL A 17 -19.73 -16.27 28.55
C VAL A 17 -19.90 -14.81 28.09
N PHE A 18 -19.13 -13.85 28.64
CA PHE A 18 -19.09 -12.47 28.13
C PHE A 18 -17.80 -12.13 27.36
N ALA A 19 -16.93 -13.12 27.15
CA ALA A 19 -15.68 -12.95 26.40
C ALA A 19 -15.60 -13.84 25.14
N SER A 20 -16.65 -14.60 24.83
CA SER A 20 -16.70 -15.52 23.68
C SER A 20 -17.59 -15.04 22.53
N GLU A 21 -18.26 -13.89 22.65
CA GLU A 21 -19.05 -13.30 21.55
C GLU A 21 -18.45 -11.98 21.00
N ILE A 22 -17.35 -11.47 21.56
CA ILE A 22 -16.65 -10.26 21.07
C ILE A 22 -15.28 -10.61 20.44
N CYS A 23 -15.01 -11.89 20.22
CA CYS A 23 -13.73 -12.32 19.65
C CYS A 23 -13.84 -13.68 18.94
N ALA A 24 -14.70 -13.76 17.91
CA ALA A 24 -14.63 -14.77 16.85
C ALA A 24 -15.73 -14.56 15.79
N GLN A 25 -15.74 -13.41 15.11
CA GLN A 25 -16.13 -13.42 13.69
C GLN A 25 -14.80 -13.41 12.93
N GLN A 26 -14.62 -14.34 11.99
CA GLN A 26 -13.45 -14.27 11.12
C GLN A 26 -13.45 -12.88 10.45
N PRO A 27 -12.31 -12.20 10.28
CA PRO A 27 -12.33 -11.03 9.41
C PRO A 27 -12.89 -11.49 8.07
N GLU A 28 -13.97 -10.85 7.63
CA GLU A 28 -14.54 -11.00 6.29
C GLU A 28 -13.40 -11.09 5.29
N LEU A 29 -13.48 -12.03 4.34
CA LEU A 29 -12.41 -12.18 3.36
C LEU A 29 -12.31 -10.92 2.51
N GLN A 30 -11.09 -10.52 2.21
CA GLN A 30 -10.79 -9.22 1.64
C GLN A 30 -9.73 -9.31 0.56
N ARG A 31 -9.77 -8.35 -0.35
CA ARG A 31 -8.77 -8.16 -1.41
C ARG A 31 -8.26 -6.73 -1.43
N HIS A 32 -7.03 -6.55 -1.90
CA HIS A 32 -6.31 -5.30 -1.82
C HIS A 32 -5.94 -4.81 -3.21
N LEU A 33 -6.38 -3.60 -3.56
CA LEU A 33 -5.96 -2.94 -4.78
C LEU A 33 -4.65 -2.22 -4.47
N THR A 34 -3.54 -2.70 -5.02
CA THR A 34 -2.18 -2.28 -4.65
C THR A 34 -1.29 -1.90 -5.85
N ARG A 35 -1.86 -1.89 -7.06
CA ARG A 35 -1.13 -1.57 -8.29
C ARG A 35 -0.67 -0.12 -8.38
N GLY A 36 -1.51 0.85 -8.02
CA GLY A 36 -1.17 2.28 -8.07
C GLY A 36 -0.38 2.79 -6.86
N LYS A 37 -0.20 4.10 -6.74
CA LYS A 37 0.20 4.76 -5.48
C LYS A 37 -0.95 4.85 -4.50
N LEU A 38 -2.20 4.96 -4.97
CA LEU A 38 -3.39 4.95 -4.12
C LEU A 38 -3.86 3.51 -3.92
N TRP A 39 -3.83 3.03 -2.68
CA TRP A 39 -4.28 1.66 -2.34
C TRP A 39 -5.60 1.67 -1.59
N ALA A 40 -6.36 0.59 -1.69
CA ALA A 40 -7.59 0.38 -0.93
C ALA A 40 -7.89 -1.12 -0.73
N THR A 41 -8.67 -1.45 0.30
CA THR A 41 -9.13 -2.81 0.62
C THR A 41 -10.63 -2.93 0.37
N PHE A 42 -11.07 -4.05 -0.15
CA PHE A 42 -12.47 -4.31 -0.52
C PHE A 42 -12.97 -5.64 0.08
N ARG A 43 -14.28 -5.70 0.35
CA ARG A 43 -14.98 -6.87 0.92
C ARG A 43 -16.34 -7.08 0.25
N ASN A 44 -16.84 -8.31 0.27
CA ASN A 44 -18.17 -8.66 -0.22
C ASN A 44 -19.30 -8.21 0.70
N THR A 45 -19.03 -7.51 1.80
CA THR A 45 -20.05 -6.76 2.54
C THR A 45 -20.29 -5.36 1.98
N GLY A 46 -19.58 -4.97 0.92
CA GLY A 46 -19.57 -3.58 0.42
C GLY A 46 -18.62 -2.66 1.18
N THR A 47 -18.09 -3.10 2.32
CA THR A 47 -17.14 -2.33 3.11
C THR A 47 -15.87 -2.09 2.30
N GLN A 48 -15.41 -0.84 2.27
CA GLN A 48 -14.10 -0.47 1.76
C GLN A 48 -13.23 0.07 2.90
N GLY A 49 -11.94 -0.23 2.83
CA GLY A 49 -10.91 0.28 3.72
C GLY A 49 -10.99 -0.21 5.17
N LEU A 50 -10.72 0.70 6.10
CA LEU A 50 -10.75 0.43 7.54
C LEU A 50 -12.19 0.37 8.06
N ARG A 51 -12.39 -0.38 9.15
CA ARG A 51 -13.61 -0.39 9.97
C ARG A 51 -13.31 0.07 11.39
N ASP A 52 -14.34 0.46 12.14
CA ASP A 52 -14.19 0.83 13.56
C ASP A 52 -13.68 -0.33 14.45
N ASP A 53 -13.88 -1.57 14.01
CA ASP A 53 -13.39 -2.81 14.65
C ASP A 53 -12.13 -3.40 13.98
N SER A 54 -11.68 -2.85 12.84
CA SER A 54 -10.45 -3.29 12.17
C SER A 54 -9.25 -3.10 13.09
N ARG A 55 -8.35 -4.10 13.10
CA ARG A 55 -7.04 -3.91 13.73
C ARG A 55 -6.25 -2.89 12.93
N LEU A 56 -5.74 -1.88 13.62
CA LEU A 56 -4.92 -0.82 13.05
C LEU A 56 -3.70 -1.36 12.26
N GLY A 57 -3.74 -1.21 10.93
CA GLY A 57 -2.72 -1.69 9.98
C GLY A 57 -2.98 -3.09 9.40
N ALA A 58 -4.15 -3.67 9.66
CA ALA A 58 -4.63 -4.87 8.98
C ALA A 58 -4.99 -4.57 7.54
N ASP A 59 -5.68 -3.46 7.28
CA ASP A 59 -6.25 -3.16 5.97
C ASP A 59 -5.67 -1.88 5.42
N ALA A 60 -5.48 -1.80 4.11
CA ALA A 60 -5.39 -0.51 3.45
C ALA A 60 -6.78 0.14 3.46
N GLY A 61 -7.02 1.11 4.35
CA GLY A 61 -7.90 2.25 4.00
C GLY A 61 -7.40 2.93 2.73
N LEU A 62 -8.02 4.01 2.25
CA LEU A 62 -7.36 4.83 1.23
C LEU A 62 -5.95 5.20 1.71
N MET A 63 -4.91 4.77 1.01
CA MET A 63 -3.53 4.93 1.44
C MET A 63 -2.71 5.52 0.30
N TYR A 64 -2.07 6.66 0.57
CA TYR A 64 -1.36 7.41 -0.47
C TYR A 64 -0.10 8.11 0.08
N PRO A 65 1.12 7.74 -0.38
CA PRO A 65 1.40 6.57 -1.21
C PRO A 65 1.17 5.26 -0.44
N GLY A 66 0.91 4.19 -1.18
CA GLY A 66 0.84 2.82 -0.68
C GLY A 66 2.12 2.39 0.05
N TRP A 67 1.95 1.66 1.14
CA TRP A 67 3.03 1.30 2.07
C TRP A 67 3.20 -0.20 2.27
N GLY A 68 2.17 -0.85 2.82
CA GLY A 68 2.19 -2.25 3.23
C GLY A 68 0.93 -2.61 4.04
N ILE A 69 0.54 -3.89 4.00
CA ILE A 69 -0.69 -4.36 4.64
C ILE A 69 -0.34 -5.53 5.57
N GLY A 70 -0.91 -5.55 6.77
CA GLY A 70 -0.57 -6.50 7.83
C GLY A 70 -1.35 -7.81 7.82
N GLU A 71 -2.17 -8.05 6.79
CA GLU A 71 -3.09 -9.18 6.71
C GLU A 71 -2.59 -10.33 5.85
N ARG A 72 -3.27 -11.48 5.99
CA ARG A 72 -2.83 -12.77 5.45
C ARG A 72 -2.48 -12.72 3.96
N ASP A 73 -3.38 -12.21 3.13
CA ASP A 73 -3.26 -12.23 1.66
C ASP A 73 -1.99 -11.46 1.21
N PHE A 74 -1.90 -10.17 1.55
CA PHE A 74 -0.72 -9.37 1.20
C PHE A 74 0.60 -9.91 1.79
N THR A 75 0.59 -10.40 3.03
CA THR A 75 1.81 -10.93 3.68
C THR A 75 2.24 -12.30 3.14
N GLU A 76 1.32 -13.08 2.55
CA GLU A 76 1.59 -14.35 1.90
C GLU A 76 2.41 -14.20 0.60
N TYR A 77 2.38 -13.03 -0.03
CA TYR A 77 3.09 -12.76 -1.28
C TYR A 77 4.39 -11.98 -1.10
N TRP A 78 4.41 -10.98 -0.22
CA TRP A 78 5.43 -9.92 -0.28
C TRP A 78 6.45 -9.91 0.87
N ILE A 79 6.20 -10.63 1.97
CA ILE A 79 7.09 -10.72 3.15
C ILE A 79 7.67 -9.33 3.53
N ILE A 80 6.83 -8.29 3.59
CA ILE A 80 7.30 -6.92 3.79
C ILE A 80 7.67 -6.68 5.26
N GLY A 81 8.87 -6.16 5.51
CA GLY A 81 9.24 -5.62 6.81
C GLY A 81 8.48 -4.32 7.05
N GLN A 82 7.58 -4.30 8.03
CA GLN A 82 6.75 -3.11 8.32
C GLN A 82 7.60 -1.93 8.82
N ASP A 83 7.81 -0.92 7.98
CA ASP A 83 8.22 0.43 8.41
C ASP A 83 7.06 1.12 9.14
N ASN A 84 7.06 1.08 10.47
CA ASN A 84 5.91 1.56 11.26
C ASN A 84 5.73 3.08 11.29
N ASP A 85 6.65 3.84 10.70
CA ASP A 85 6.72 5.30 10.85
C ASP A 85 5.99 6.04 9.70
N HIS A 86 5.91 5.47 8.49
CA HIS A 86 5.33 6.08 7.29
C HIS A 86 3.98 5.46 6.87
N ARG A 87 3.06 5.26 7.83
CA ARG A 87 1.73 4.66 7.56
C ARG A 87 0.75 5.70 7.02
N TYR A 88 0.76 5.95 5.72
CA TYR A 88 -0.01 7.01 5.06
C TYR A 88 -1.49 6.66 4.80
N HIS A 89 -2.20 6.11 5.79
CA HIS A 89 -3.65 5.95 5.69
C HIS A 89 -4.34 7.32 5.71
N THR A 90 -5.18 7.59 4.72
CA THR A 90 -5.92 8.83 4.51
C THR A 90 -7.43 8.70 4.80
N SER A 91 -7.85 7.54 5.30
CA SER A 91 -9.26 7.25 5.59
C SER A 91 -9.44 6.22 6.69
N GLN A 92 -10.48 6.42 7.50
CA GLN A 92 -10.92 5.53 8.57
C GLN A 92 -12.12 4.68 8.19
N GLY A 93 -12.57 4.77 6.94
CA GLY A 93 -13.61 3.91 6.39
C GLY A 93 -14.37 4.62 5.28
N GLU A 94 -14.66 3.85 4.23
CA GLU A 94 -15.48 4.25 3.11
C GLU A 94 -16.68 3.31 3.05
N GLY A 95 -17.88 3.89 3.05
CA GLY A 95 -19.14 3.17 3.14
C GLY A 95 -20.04 3.34 1.93
N PHE A 96 -20.94 2.38 1.76
CA PHE A 96 -21.96 2.37 0.72
C PHE A 96 -23.33 2.06 1.32
N TRP A 97 -24.26 2.98 1.18
CA TRP A 97 -25.57 2.93 1.82
C TRP A 97 -26.67 2.89 0.76
N VAL A 98 -27.72 2.12 1.01
CA VAL A 98 -28.87 1.99 0.10
C VAL A 98 -30.14 2.42 0.83
N PHE A 99 -30.90 3.31 0.20
CA PHE A 99 -32.12 3.88 0.75
C PHE A 99 -33.30 3.50 -0.13
N THR A 100 -34.32 2.89 0.47
CA THR A 100 -35.54 2.50 -0.22
C THR A 100 -36.77 2.97 0.53
N ARG A 101 -37.88 3.11 -0.20
CA ARG A 101 -39.17 3.45 0.37
C ARG A 101 -40.29 2.64 -0.28
N GLU A 102 -41.00 1.87 0.54
CA GLU A 102 -42.07 0.98 0.06
C GLU A 102 -43.26 0.94 1.00
N GLY A 103 -44.47 1.05 0.45
CA GLY A 103 -45.71 0.97 1.24
C GLY A 103 -45.84 2.03 2.34
N GLY A 104 -45.01 3.09 2.31
CA GLY A 104 -44.91 4.11 3.36
C GLY A 104 -43.81 3.88 4.40
N SER A 105 -43.14 2.72 4.39
CA SER A 105 -41.99 2.40 5.24
C SER A 105 -40.68 2.78 4.54
N HIS A 106 -39.68 3.21 5.33
CA HIS A 106 -38.32 3.46 4.86
C HIS A 106 -37.44 2.30 5.31
N ASN A 107 -36.46 1.94 4.47
CA ASN A 107 -35.40 1.00 4.83
C ASN A 107 -34.05 1.56 4.38
N VAL A 108 -33.04 1.41 5.25
CA VAL A 108 -31.67 1.87 5.00
C VAL A 108 -30.68 0.75 5.31
N SER A 109 -30.07 0.19 4.27
CA SER A 109 -29.01 -0.80 4.41
C SER A 109 -27.65 -0.11 4.38
N ILE A 110 -26.78 -0.44 5.34
CA ILE A 110 -25.56 0.29 5.63
C ILE A 110 -24.37 -0.66 5.53
N SER A 111 -23.38 -0.27 4.75
CA SER A 111 -22.06 -0.90 4.75
C SER A 111 -21.00 0.16 5.05
N ASN A 112 -20.31 0.07 6.18
CA ASN A 112 -19.31 1.03 6.68
C ASN A 112 -19.83 2.51 6.72
N PRO A 113 -19.08 3.56 7.10
CA PRO A 113 -17.71 3.63 7.62
C PRO A 113 -17.56 3.24 9.10
N ARG A 114 -18.65 2.86 9.79
CA ARG A 114 -18.65 2.51 11.23
C ARG A 114 -19.07 1.08 11.52
N TYR A 115 -20.13 0.62 10.86
CA TYR A 115 -20.69 -0.71 11.04
C TYR A 115 -21.41 -1.15 9.77
N ASN A 116 -21.75 -2.43 9.69
CA ASN A 116 -22.67 -2.97 8.70
C ASN A 116 -23.99 -3.29 9.39
N THR A 117 -25.12 -3.04 8.75
CA THR A 117 -26.43 -3.53 9.23
C THR A 117 -26.57 -5.03 8.97
N ASP A 118 -27.39 -5.70 9.79
CA ASP A 118 -27.58 -7.16 9.72
C ASP A 118 -28.25 -7.65 8.40
N ASP A 119 -28.75 -6.72 7.58
CA ASP A 119 -29.41 -6.95 6.30
C ASP A 119 -28.47 -6.89 5.09
N ILE A 120 -27.16 -6.80 5.31
CA ILE A 120 -26.14 -6.93 4.27
C ILE A 120 -25.71 -8.40 4.15
N PHE A 121 -25.88 -8.96 2.97
CA PHE A 121 -25.50 -10.35 2.67
C PHE A 121 -24.45 -10.41 1.57
N GLU A 122 -23.33 -11.08 1.84
CA GLU A 122 -22.23 -11.27 0.89
C GLU A 122 -22.66 -12.17 -0.27
N MET A 123 -22.14 -11.92 -1.47
CA MET A 123 -22.39 -12.75 -2.64
C MET A 123 -21.09 -13.04 -3.39
N ILE A 124 -20.94 -14.26 -3.89
CA ILE A 124 -19.87 -14.59 -4.83
C ILE A 124 -20.21 -14.03 -6.21
N TYR A 125 -19.31 -13.23 -6.77
CA TYR A 125 -19.41 -12.79 -8.16
C TYR A 125 -18.90 -13.88 -9.12
N ASP A 126 -19.74 -14.35 -10.04
CA ASP A 126 -19.35 -15.33 -11.06
C ASP A 126 -18.68 -14.65 -12.28
N ALA A 127 -17.40 -14.33 -12.14
CA ALA A 127 -16.61 -13.77 -13.23
C ALA A 127 -16.50 -14.71 -14.44
N ALA A 128 -16.60 -16.04 -14.25
CA ALA A 128 -16.50 -17.01 -15.34
C ALA A 128 -17.68 -17.00 -16.31
N SER A 129 -18.85 -16.56 -15.84
CA SER A 129 -20.03 -16.36 -16.68
C SER A 129 -20.27 -14.90 -17.07
N GLY A 130 -19.60 -13.96 -16.40
CA GLY A 130 -19.76 -12.52 -16.59
C GLY A 130 -19.03 -11.91 -17.80
N PRO A 131 -19.03 -10.57 -17.90
CA PRO A 131 -18.20 -9.82 -18.85
C PRO A 131 -16.70 -10.15 -18.72
N GLU A 132 -16.23 -10.45 -17.51
CA GLU A 132 -14.83 -10.68 -17.19
C GLU A 132 -14.35 -12.10 -17.49
N ARG A 133 -15.18 -12.96 -18.10
CA ARG A 133 -14.87 -14.38 -18.34
C ARG A 133 -13.56 -14.65 -19.09
N GLY A 134 -13.09 -13.67 -19.86
CA GLY A 134 -11.87 -13.72 -20.64
C GLY A 134 -10.73 -12.86 -20.07
N LEU A 135 -10.95 -12.19 -18.94
CA LEU A 135 -9.99 -11.28 -18.33
C LEU A 135 -9.11 -12.00 -17.32
N GLY A 136 -7.87 -11.53 -17.23
CA GLY A 136 -6.91 -11.93 -16.22
C GLY A 136 -5.95 -13.03 -16.66
N ILE A 137 -4.82 -13.08 -15.96
CA ILE A 137 -3.80 -14.11 -16.10
C ILE A 137 -3.31 -14.57 -14.71
N GLU A 138 -2.70 -15.75 -14.65
CA GLU A 138 -2.08 -16.22 -13.41
C GLU A 138 -0.76 -15.49 -13.17
N THR A 139 -0.79 -14.47 -12.31
CA THR A 139 0.41 -13.76 -11.87
C THR A 139 0.95 -14.38 -10.58
N ARG A 140 2.27 -14.58 -10.50
CA ARG A 140 2.92 -15.21 -9.35
C ARG A 140 3.94 -14.28 -8.73
N SER A 141 3.92 -14.20 -7.40
CA SER A 141 4.94 -13.45 -6.66
C SER A 141 6.33 -14.05 -6.96
N PRO A 142 7.31 -13.24 -7.41
CA PRO A 142 8.67 -13.71 -7.63
C PRO A 142 9.37 -14.08 -6.31
N LEU A 143 8.84 -13.62 -5.17
CA LEU A 143 9.41 -13.90 -3.84
C LEU A 143 8.96 -15.24 -3.27
N THR A 144 7.68 -15.59 -3.43
CA THR A 144 7.07 -16.77 -2.78
C THR A 144 6.63 -17.84 -3.77
N GLY A 145 6.44 -17.48 -5.04
CA GLY A 145 5.90 -18.37 -6.09
C GLY A 145 4.38 -18.58 -6.00
N ASN A 146 3.73 -17.99 -5.00
CA ASN A 146 2.29 -18.04 -4.80
C ASN A 146 1.57 -17.19 -5.85
N THR A 147 0.39 -17.65 -6.26
CA THR A 147 -0.49 -16.89 -7.16
C THR A 147 -1.11 -15.73 -6.39
N THR A 148 -1.07 -14.53 -6.97
CA THR A 148 -1.49 -13.28 -6.31
C THR A 148 -2.95 -12.93 -6.56
N ALA A 149 -3.47 -13.17 -7.77
CA ALA A 149 -4.89 -13.07 -8.10
C ALA A 149 -5.67 -14.33 -7.68
N ASN A 150 -7.00 -14.23 -7.53
CA ASN A 150 -7.87 -15.39 -7.30
C ASN A 150 -8.77 -15.73 -8.50
N TYR A 151 -8.71 -14.95 -9.58
CA TYR A 151 -9.43 -15.23 -10.81
C TYR A 151 -8.62 -14.94 -12.09
N TRP A 152 -8.74 -15.87 -13.03
CA TRP A 152 -8.33 -15.79 -14.43
C TRP A 152 -9.03 -16.94 -15.18
N PRO A 153 -9.03 -16.99 -16.53
CA PRO A 153 -9.64 -18.09 -17.26
C PRO A 153 -8.96 -19.43 -16.93
N GLY A 154 -9.69 -20.32 -16.26
CA GLY A 154 -9.17 -21.60 -15.78
C GLY A 154 -8.69 -21.62 -14.32
N ALA A 155 -8.88 -20.53 -13.57
CA ALA A 155 -8.66 -20.50 -12.13
C ALA A 155 -9.52 -21.56 -11.39
N PRO A 156 -9.06 -22.08 -10.25
CA PRO A 156 -9.90 -22.89 -9.38
C PRO A 156 -11.17 -22.16 -8.96
N ALA A 157 -12.27 -22.90 -8.74
CA ALA A 157 -13.47 -22.31 -8.17
C ALA A 157 -13.16 -21.73 -6.77
N LEU A 158 -13.74 -20.56 -6.49
CA LEU A 158 -13.60 -19.95 -5.18
C LEU A 158 -14.20 -20.83 -4.10
N VAL A 159 -13.53 -20.84 -2.94
CA VAL A 159 -13.85 -21.73 -1.82
C VAL A 159 -14.57 -20.98 -0.69
N ALA A 160 -14.72 -19.66 -0.81
CA ALA A 160 -15.36 -18.78 0.17
C ALA A 160 -15.84 -17.45 -0.46
N ASP A 161 -16.63 -16.68 0.30
CA ASP A 161 -17.24 -15.41 -0.11
C ASP A 161 -16.24 -14.24 -0.11
N GLU A 162 -15.11 -14.39 -0.80
CA GLU A 162 -14.12 -13.31 -0.99
C GLU A 162 -14.36 -12.51 -2.28
N PRO A 163 -13.96 -11.23 -2.34
CA PRO A 163 -13.97 -10.47 -3.59
C PRO A 163 -13.13 -11.14 -4.68
N ILE A 164 -13.49 -10.91 -5.93
CA ILE A 164 -12.68 -11.31 -7.08
C ILE A 164 -11.53 -10.33 -7.25
N GLU A 165 -10.33 -10.85 -7.44
CA GLU A 165 -9.13 -10.10 -7.82
C GLU A 165 -8.62 -10.65 -9.15
N ILE A 166 -8.52 -9.77 -10.14
CA ILE A 166 -8.08 -10.07 -11.50
C ILE A 166 -6.83 -9.25 -11.79
N HIS A 167 -5.76 -9.93 -12.20
CA HIS A 167 -4.52 -9.30 -12.66
C HIS A 167 -4.47 -9.31 -14.18
N ASN A 168 -4.40 -8.13 -14.77
CA ASN A 168 -4.19 -7.89 -16.20
C ASN A 168 -2.73 -7.48 -16.46
N TYR A 169 -1.77 -7.98 -15.68
CA TYR A 169 -0.34 -7.71 -15.86
C TYR A 169 0.48 -8.95 -15.46
N ASP A 170 1.67 -9.12 -16.03
CA ASP A 170 2.66 -10.12 -15.61
C ASP A 170 4.08 -9.69 -16.00
N TYR A 171 5.08 -10.33 -15.41
CA TYR A 171 6.48 -9.96 -15.58
C TYR A 171 6.99 -10.26 -17.00
N GLY A 172 7.53 -9.23 -17.64
CA GLY A 172 8.16 -9.28 -18.96
C GLY A 172 7.16 -9.30 -20.11
N ARG A 173 5.92 -8.86 -19.88
CA ARG A 173 4.88 -8.77 -20.90
C ARG A 173 4.06 -7.49 -20.73
N TYR A 174 3.74 -6.82 -21.83
CA TYR A 174 2.75 -5.72 -21.87
C TYR A 174 1.37 -6.24 -21.47
N ILE A 175 0.48 -5.31 -21.14
CA ILE A 175 -0.86 -5.60 -20.67
C ILE A 175 -1.59 -6.55 -21.65
N PRO A 176 -2.18 -7.67 -21.20
CA PRO A 176 -2.83 -8.62 -22.10
C PRO A 176 -4.11 -8.11 -22.75
N ASN A 177 -4.88 -7.29 -22.03
CA ASN A 177 -6.07 -6.62 -22.55
C ASN A 177 -5.93 -5.11 -22.33
N ASP A 178 -5.71 -4.40 -23.42
CA ASP A 178 -5.41 -2.98 -23.47
C ASP A 178 -6.58 -2.09 -23.01
N ASN A 179 -7.82 -2.56 -23.18
CA ASN A 179 -9.02 -1.79 -22.81
C ASN A 179 -9.46 -2.07 -21.35
N GLU A 180 -8.54 -2.45 -20.49
CA GLU A 180 -8.82 -2.83 -19.10
C GLU A 180 -7.70 -2.41 -18.16
N ALA A 181 -8.05 -2.13 -16.91
CA ALA A 181 -7.06 -1.78 -15.89
C ALA A 181 -6.09 -2.92 -15.58
N GLU A 182 -4.89 -2.57 -15.10
CA GLU A 182 -3.88 -3.57 -14.69
C GLU A 182 -4.37 -4.44 -13.54
N GLU A 183 -5.11 -3.87 -12.58
CA GLU A 183 -5.68 -4.59 -11.45
C GLU A 183 -7.15 -4.26 -11.27
N ILE A 184 -7.97 -5.30 -11.12
CA ILE A 184 -9.42 -5.18 -10.97
C ILE A 184 -9.86 -5.97 -9.74
N ILE A 185 -10.64 -5.34 -8.87
CA ILE A 185 -11.32 -6.02 -7.76
C ILE A 185 -12.83 -5.89 -7.90
N ILE A 186 -13.55 -7.00 -7.78
CA ILE A 186 -15.01 -7.04 -7.86
C ILE A 186 -15.59 -7.55 -6.55
N SER A 187 -16.43 -6.73 -5.92
CA SER A 187 -17.21 -7.08 -4.74
C SER A 187 -18.70 -7.16 -5.07
N LYS A 188 -19.42 -8.09 -4.44
CA LYS A 188 -20.86 -8.24 -4.65
C LYS A 188 -21.59 -8.54 -3.34
N TRP A 189 -22.73 -7.88 -3.12
CA TRP A 189 -23.58 -8.05 -1.95
C TRP A 189 -25.03 -7.72 -2.27
N THR A 190 -25.95 -8.07 -1.37
CA THR A 190 -27.37 -7.70 -1.48
C THR A 190 -27.93 -7.16 -0.17
N THR A 191 -29.13 -6.59 -0.25
CA THR A 191 -29.85 -5.96 0.88
C THR A 191 -31.16 -6.69 1.19
N GLU A 192 -31.82 -6.41 2.34
CA GLU A 192 -33.11 -7.05 2.66
C GLU A 192 -34.23 -6.81 1.64
N ARG A 193 -34.10 -5.75 0.83
CA ARG A 193 -35.06 -5.39 -0.22
C ARG A 193 -34.75 -6.05 -1.56
N GLY A 194 -33.71 -6.87 -1.66
CA GLY A 194 -33.35 -7.56 -2.89
C GLY A 194 -32.70 -6.65 -3.93
N LEU A 195 -32.05 -5.57 -3.49
CA LEU A 195 -31.18 -4.77 -4.33
C LEU A 195 -29.77 -5.33 -4.22
N THR A 196 -29.28 -5.91 -5.31
CA THR A 196 -27.93 -6.47 -5.40
C THR A 196 -26.97 -5.43 -5.95
N ILE A 197 -25.86 -5.22 -5.25
CA ILE A 197 -24.81 -4.28 -5.63
C ILE A 197 -23.62 -5.06 -6.17
N THR A 198 -23.08 -4.62 -7.30
CA THR A 198 -21.77 -5.05 -7.81
C THR A 198 -20.88 -3.82 -7.90
N ARG A 199 -19.71 -3.86 -7.25
CA ARG A 199 -18.69 -2.82 -7.32
C ARG A 199 -17.44 -3.37 -7.99
N LYS A 200 -16.98 -2.71 -9.05
CA LYS A 200 -15.68 -2.97 -9.69
C LYS A 200 -14.73 -1.82 -9.37
N ALA A 201 -13.55 -2.13 -8.86
CA ALA A 201 -12.48 -1.18 -8.59
C ALA A 201 -11.32 -1.42 -9.55
N ARG A 202 -10.72 -0.34 -10.07
CA ARG A 202 -9.70 -0.37 -11.13
C ARG A 202 -8.51 0.50 -10.77
N ALA A 203 -7.30 -0.01 -10.98
CA ALA A 203 -6.06 0.73 -10.77
C ALA A 203 -4.97 0.39 -11.80
N TRP A 204 -4.06 1.34 -11.98
CA TRP A 204 -2.87 1.27 -12.82
C TRP A 204 -1.65 1.70 -12.03
N SER A 205 -0.47 1.28 -12.47
CA SER A 205 0.85 1.70 -12.00
C SER A 205 1.58 2.58 -13.00
N TYR A 206 0.94 2.89 -14.13
CA TYR A 206 1.53 3.62 -15.23
C TYR A 206 1.95 5.02 -14.78
N PRO A 207 3.08 5.56 -15.27
CA PRO A 207 3.42 6.95 -15.04
C PRO A 207 2.21 7.84 -15.34
N ASP A 208 1.96 8.82 -14.46
CA ASP A 208 0.83 9.76 -14.50
C ASP A 208 -0.55 9.20 -14.11
N TYR A 209 -0.79 7.89 -14.16
CA TYR A 209 -2.12 7.27 -13.94
C TYR A 209 -2.20 6.39 -12.68
N ASP A 210 -1.29 6.57 -11.73
CA ASP A 210 -1.20 5.76 -10.50
C ASP A 210 -1.74 6.47 -9.24
N ASP A 211 -2.31 7.67 -9.37
CA ASP A 211 -2.79 8.52 -8.28
C ASP A 211 -4.32 8.47 -8.04
N PHE A 212 -5.03 7.55 -8.69
CA PHE A 212 -6.48 7.40 -8.55
C PHE A 212 -6.95 5.94 -8.58
N ILE A 213 -8.18 5.70 -8.12
CA ILE A 213 -8.92 4.44 -8.25
C ILE A 213 -10.28 4.76 -8.87
N ILE A 214 -10.64 4.09 -9.96
CA ILE A 214 -11.98 4.20 -10.56
C ILE A 214 -12.88 3.10 -9.99
N LEU A 215 -14.08 3.48 -9.55
CA LEU A 215 -15.12 2.58 -9.07
C LEU A 215 -16.33 2.63 -9.99
N GLU A 216 -16.73 1.48 -10.53
CA GLU A 216 -18.02 1.30 -11.17
C GLU A 216 -18.96 0.60 -10.20
N VAL A 217 -20.10 1.21 -9.88
CA VAL A 217 -21.10 0.63 -8.97
C VAL A 217 -22.41 0.44 -9.71
N ILE A 218 -22.87 -0.82 -9.74
CA ILE A 218 -24.14 -1.23 -10.35
C ILE A 218 -25.07 -1.71 -9.24
N ILE A 219 -26.31 -1.21 -9.24
CA ILE A 219 -27.38 -1.72 -8.37
C ILE A 219 -28.45 -2.34 -9.26
N GLU A 220 -28.79 -3.60 -9.00
CA GLU A 220 -29.78 -4.37 -9.72
C GLU A 220 -30.91 -4.82 -8.79
N ASN A 221 -32.15 -4.70 -9.24
CA ASN A 221 -33.31 -5.26 -8.55
C ASN A 221 -33.45 -6.77 -8.87
N THR A 222 -32.71 -7.60 -8.16
CA THR A 222 -32.73 -9.07 -8.34
C THR A 222 -33.84 -9.72 -7.54
N GLY A 223 -34.22 -9.11 -6.42
CA GLY A 223 -35.12 -9.68 -5.43
C GLY A 223 -34.48 -10.73 -4.51
N ASP A 224 -33.17 -10.95 -4.58
CA ASP A 224 -32.42 -11.83 -3.69
C ASP A 224 -32.06 -11.05 -2.42
N ASN A 225 -32.66 -11.40 -1.29
CA ASN A 225 -32.46 -10.72 -0.02
C ASN A 225 -31.68 -11.52 1.01
N ASN A 226 -31.07 -12.63 0.59
CA ASN A 226 -30.33 -13.54 1.47
C ASN A 226 -28.93 -13.91 0.93
N GLY A 227 -28.62 -13.53 -0.31
CA GLY A 227 -27.34 -13.72 -0.99
C GLY A 227 -27.17 -15.07 -1.69
N ASP A 228 -28.22 -15.91 -1.78
CA ASP A 228 -28.13 -17.27 -2.35
C ASP A 228 -28.14 -17.32 -3.89
N GLY A 229 -28.27 -16.17 -4.54
CA GLY A 229 -28.30 -16.00 -5.99
C GLY A 229 -29.69 -16.24 -6.60
N THR A 230 -30.74 -16.38 -5.79
CA THR A 230 -32.11 -16.58 -6.27
C THR A 230 -33.09 -15.57 -5.68
N PRO A 231 -34.11 -15.12 -6.45
CA PRO A 231 -35.11 -14.20 -5.90
C PRO A 231 -35.95 -14.82 -4.78
N ASP A 232 -36.15 -14.06 -3.70
CA ASP A 232 -36.87 -14.48 -2.50
C ASP A 232 -38.38 -14.26 -2.59
N ALA A 233 -39.12 -14.97 -1.73
CA ALA A 233 -40.58 -14.89 -1.72
C ALA A 233 -41.10 -13.48 -1.38
N GLY A 234 -41.80 -12.88 -2.34
CA GLY A 234 -42.34 -11.52 -2.21
C GLY A 234 -41.45 -10.43 -2.81
N LEU A 235 -40.33 -10.82 -3.40
CA LEU A 235 -39.42 -10.00 -4.20
C LEU A 235 -39.18 -10.69 -5.58
N PRO A 236 -38.63 -10.00 -6.58
CA PRO A 236 -38.46 -8.55 -6.65
C PRO A 236 -39.82 -7.82 -6.74
N VAL A 237 -39.83 -6.56 -6.33
CA VAL A 237 -40.98 -5.65 -6.43
C VAL A 237 -40.56 -4.38 -7.16
N ASP A 238 -41.53 -3.57 -7.61
CA ASP A 238 -41.21 -2.26 -8.18
C ASP A 238 -40.71 -1.32 -7.08
N HIS A 239 -39.41 -1.03 -7.05
CA HIS A 239 -38.86 -0.03 -6.14
C HIS A 239 -39.00 1.36 -6.73
N LYS A 240 -39.46 2.30 -5.92
CA LYS A 240 -39.62 3.71 -6.28
C LYS A 240 -38.76 4.56 -5.36
N ASP A 241 -38.16 5.60 -5.94
CA ASP A 241 -37.30 6.54 -5.21
C ASP A 241 -36.15 5.85 -4.46
N VAL A 242 -35.45 4.94 -5.14
CA VAL A 242 -34.22 4.31 -4.65
C VAL A 242 -33.08 5.33 -4.70
N TYR A 243 -32.35 5.45 -3.59
CA TYR A 243 -31.10 6.21 -3.54
C TYR A 243 -29.98 5.31 -3.03
N PHE A 244 -28.76 5.69 -3.34
CA PHE A 244 -27.58 5.13 -2.70
C PHE A 244 -26.55 6.21 -2.44
N ALA A 245 -25.74 6.03 -1.40
CA ALA A 245 -24.74 7.02 -1.01
C ALA A 245 -23.38 6.42 -0.76
N PHE A 246 -22.34 7.12 -1.21
CA PHE A 246 -20.97 6.92 -0.75
C PHE A 246 -20.78 7.75 0.50
N VAL A 247 -20.58 7.11 1.66
CA VAL A 247 -20.49 7.76 2.98
C VAL A 247 -19.09 7.55 3.56
N ASN A 248 -18.30 8.61 3.71
CA ASN A 248 -16.85 8.49 3.83
C ASN A 248 -16.28 9.26 5.02
N ASN A 249 -15.34 8.62 5.72
CA ASN A 249 -14.59 9.17 6.85
C ASN A 249 -13.11 9.36 6.48
N LEU A 250 -12.80 10.41 5.73
CA LEU A 250 -11.41 10.73 5.40
C LEU A 250 -10.70 11.38 6.60
N ALA A 251 -9.37 11.22 6.64
CA ALA A 251 -8.47 11.75 7.67
C ALA A 251 -7.04 11.78 7.08
N PRO A 252 -6.53 12.94 6.64
CA PRO A 252 -5.20 13.14 6.07
C PRO A 252 -4.08 12.54 6.93
N SER A 253 -3.63 11.34 6.54
CA SER A 253 -2.49 10.61 7.09
C SER A 253 -2.44 10.31 8.58
N TRP A 254 -2.62 9.04 8.90
CA TRP A 254 -2.23 8.49 10.20
C TRP A 254 -0.75 8.71 10.54
N ALA A 255 0.16 8.77 9.57
CA ALA A 255 1.58 8.98 9.84
C ALA A 255 1.83 10.31 10.56
N GLY A 256 1.07 11.37 10.24
CA GLY A 256 1.14 12.69 10.87
C GLY A 256 0.83 12.71 12.36
N HIS A 257 -0.10 11.88 12.81
CA HIS A 257 -0.58 11.96 14.19
C HIS A 257 0.14 11.01 15.15
N ARG A 258 0.81 9.96 14.66
CA ARG A 258 1.27 8.86 15.51
C ARG A 258 2.56 9.19 16.28
N TRP A 259 3.42 10.03 15.70
CA TRP A 259 4.77 10.30 16.21
C TRP A 259 4.78 11.23 17.44
N GLN A 260 3.81 12.13 17.55
CA GLN A 260 3.72 13.14 18.61
C GLN A 260 3.56 12.53 20.01
N ASN A 261 4.18 13.15 21.02
CA ASN A 261 4.23 12.68 22.41
C ASN A 261 2.88 12.89 23.14
N GLN A 262 2.10 13.87 22.68
CA GLN A 262 0.76 14.17 23.15
C GLN A 262 -0.29 13.70 22.12
N THR A 263 -0.46 12.40 21.89
CA THR A 263 -1.65 11.95 21.14
C THR A 263 -2.09 10.54 21.47
N VAL A 264 -3.40 10.50 21.69
CA VAL A 264 -4.35 9.39 21.62
C VAL A 264 -4.30 8.74 20.22
N PRO A 265 -4.72 7.48 20.05
CA PRO A 265 -4.59 6.80 18.76
C PRO A 265 -5.40 7.51 17.67
N TRP A 266 -4.88 7.58 16.45
CA TRP A 266 -5.51 8.24 15.28
C TRP A 266 -6.98 7.87 15.06
N ALA A 267 -7.35 6.62 15.38
CA ALA A 267 -8.73 6.13 15.37
C ALA A 267 -9.68 6.77 16.41
N TYR A 268 -9.20 7.72 17.23
CA TYR A 268 -10.01 8.30 18.32
C TYR A 268 -10.50 9.72 18.07
N SER A 269 -10.16 10.34 16.93
CA SER A 269 -10.69 11.64 16.51
C SER A 269 -10.58 12.72 17.60
N ASP A 270 -9.40 12.91 18.20
CA ASP A 270 -9.22 13.91 19.29
C ASP A 270 -9.17 15.34 18.73
N PRO A 271 -9.74 16.37 19.40
CA PRO A 271 -9.73 17.75 18.91
C PRO A 271 -8.39 18.35 18.49
N ILE A 272 -7.26 17.83 19.00
CA ILE A 272 -5.90 18.24 18.58
C ILE A 272 -5.54 17.72 17.17
N ILE A 273 -6.28 16.74 16.65
CA ILE A 273 -6.10 16.11 15.32
C ILE A 273 -7.31 16.32 14.39
N LEU A 274 -8.18 17.29 14.70
CA LEU A 274 -9.39 17.64 13.92
C LEU A 274 -9.23 19.02 13.26
N ASP A 275 -8.07 19.27 12.68
CA ASP A 275 -7.67 20.50 11.97
C ASP A 275 -7.80 20.38 10.45
N ASP A 276 -8.38 19.29 9.95
CA ASP A 276 -8.57 19.09 8.52
C ASP A 276 -9.61 20.03 7.92
N TRP A 277 -9.41 20.38 6.65
CA TRP A 277 -10.45 20.99 5.83
C TRP A 277 -11.21 19.92 5.05
N TYR A 278 -12.52 20.12 4.94
CA TYR A 278 -13.35 19.48 3.93
C TYR A 278 -13.88 20.53 2.95
N LYS A 279 -13.88 20.20 1.67
CA LYS A 279 -14.43 21.05 0.61
C LYS A 279 -15.22 20.23 -0.40
N TYR A 280 -16.37 20.76 -0.81
CA TYR A 280 -17.10 20.35 -1.99
C TYR A 280 -17.07 21.46 -3.04
N SER A 281 -16.70 21.09 -4.26
CA SER A 281 -16.47 21.99 -5.39
C SER A 281 -17.72 22.69 -5.93
N GLU A 282 -18.94 22.20 -5.65
CA GLU A 282 -20.17 22.89 -6.07
C GLU A 282 -20.89 23.63 -4.93
N ALA A 283 -20.30 23.64 -3.72
CA ALA A 283 -20.85 24.44 -2.63
C ALA A 283 -20.83 25.94 -2.99
N SER A 284 -21.84 26.68 -2.53
CA SER A 284 -22.03 28.08 -2.90
C SER A 284 -20.88 28.98 -2.42
N ASN A 285 -20.24 28.58 -1.32
CA ASN A 285 -19.13 29.26 -0.66
C ASN A 285 -17.75 28.64 -0.97
N PHE A 286 -17.62 27.75 -1.96
CA PHE A 286 -16.32 27.13 -2.26
C PHE A 286 -15.28 28.16 -2.73
N ASP A 287 -14.09 28.03 -2.16
CA ASP A 287 -12.96 28.95 -2.28
C ASP A 287 -11.66 28.23 -2.66
N GLY A 288 -11.75 26.95 -3.05
CA GLY A 288 -10.62 26.17 -3.58
C GLY A 288 -10.29 26.49 -5.04
N LEU A 289 -9.48 25.64 -5.65
CA LEU A 289 -9.01 25.82 -7.03
C LEU A 289 -10.18 25.92 -8.02
N ALA A 290 -10.15 26.94 -8.89
CA ALA A 290 -11.21 27.21 -9.85
C ALA A 290 -11.44 26.05 -10.85
N ASP A 291 -10.39 25.32 -11.20
CA ASP A 291 -10.43 24.20 -12.15
C ASP A 291 -11.23 23.00 -11.62
N LEU A 292 -11.48 22.95 -10.31
CA LEU A 292 -12.35 21.94 -9.68
C LEU A 292 -13.85 22.28 -9.81
N ARG A 293 -14.21 23.51 -10.18
CA ARG A 293 -15.62 23.87 -10.41
C ARG A 293 -16.18 23.11 -11.60
N GLY A 294 -17.40 22.60 -11.45
CA GLY A 294 -18.06 21.71 -12.40
C GLY A 294 -17.62 20.25 -12.29
N LYS A 295 -16.64 19.93 -11.43
CA LYS A 295 -16.12 18.56 -11.29
C LYS A 295 -16.79 17.78 -10.15
N LYS A 296 -17.62 18.42 -9.33
CA LYS A 296 -18.42 17.76 -8.27
C LYS A 296 -17.56 16.90 -7.32
N ILE A 297 -16.30 17.29 -7.10
CA ILE A 297 -15.39 16.64 -6.17
C ILE A 297 -15.62 17.12 -4.73
N SER A 298 -15.63 16.17 -3.80
CA SER A 298 -15.46 16.38 -2.36
C SER A 298 -14.08 15.92 -1.94
N TYR A 299 -13.32 16.73 -1.19
CA TYR A 299 -11.96 16.36 -0.77
C TYR A 299 -11.60 16.90 0.61
N VAL A 300 -10.57 16.28 1.21
CA VAL A 300 -9.98 16.71 2.47
C VAL A 300 -8.46 16.88 2.36
N TYR A 301 -7.92 17.73 3.22
CA TYR A 301 -6.49 17.97 3.37
C TYR A 301 -6.16 18.53 4.76
N ASP A 302 -4.93 18.30 5.20
CA ASP A 302 -4.39 18.77 6.49
C ASP A 302 -4.13 20.29 6.45
N SER A 303 -4.40 20.98 7.56
CA SER A 303 -4.26 22.43 7.69
C SER A 303 -3.59 22.80 9.01
N ASP A 304 -3.22 24.07 9.16
CA ASP A 304 -2.73 24.61 10.43
C ASP A 304 -3.78 24.54 11.56
N LEU A 305 -3.49 23.78 12.61
CA LEU A 305 -4.20 23.78 13.88
C LEU A 305 -3.97 25.11 14.59
N LEU A 306 -4.98 25.98 14.60
CA LEU A 306 -4.91 27.30 15.25
C LEU A 306 -4.47 27.32 16.73
N SER A 307 -4.53 26.17 17.42
CA SER A 307 -4.10 26.04 18.82
C SER A 307 -2.66 25.53 19.00
N SER A 308 -2.00 25.12 17.91
CA SER A 308 -0.60 24.72 17.89
C SER A 308 0.31 25.92 18.15
N ALA A 309 1.57 25.66 18.53
CA ALA A 309 2.54 26.73 18.78
C ALA A 309 3.12 27.34 17.48
N GLY A 310 2.73 26.85 16.30
CA GLY A 310 3.15 27.29 14.97
C GLY A 310 2.63 26.35 13.88
N ASP A 311 2.74 26.78 12.62
CA ASP A 311 2.17 26.10 11.44
C ASP A 311 2.52 24.60 11.36
N ASP A 312 1.52 23.75 11.56
CA ASP A 312 1.62 22.30 11.47
C ASP A 312 1.03 21.71 10.18
N THR A 313 0.78 22.55 9.15
CA THR A 313 0.40 22.07 7.81
C THR A 313 1.38 21.02 7.30
N GLY A 314 0.86 19.87 6.88
CA GLY A 314 1.63 18.68 6.49
C GLY A 314 2.15 17.84 7.65
N GLN A 315 1.79 18.15 8.90
CA GLN A 315 2.23 17.51 10.15
C GLN A 315 3.74 17.21 10.20
N PRO A 316 4.61 18.22 10.06
CA PRO A 316 6.06 18.01 9.99
C PRO A 316 6.60 17.33 11.25
N PHE A 317 7.43 16.29 11.09
CA PHE A 317 7.98 15.54 12.21
C PHE A 317 8.86 16.41 13.14
N ASP A 318 8.43 16.64 14.37
CA ASP A 318 9.20 17.34 15.39
C ASP A 318 9.86 16.38 16.38
N LYS A 319 11.19 16.25 16.28
CA LYS A 319 12.00 15.40 17.17
C LYS A 319 11.90 15.82 18.64
N ASN A 320 11.64 17.10 18.93
CA ASN A 320 11.52 17.60 20.31
C ASN A 320 10.19 17.23 20.96
N ASN A 321 9.15 17.06 20.14
CA ASN A 321 7.81 16.66 20.56
C ASN A 321 7.49 15.18 20.24
N ALA A 322 8.44 14.40 19.68
CA ALA A 322 8.21 13.01 19.31
C ALA A 322 8.30 12.04 20.48
N LYS A 323 7.54 10.94 20.41
CA LYS A 323 7.66 9.78 21.32
C LYS A 323 9.07 9.18 21.19
N SER A 324 9.65 8.75 22.32
CA SER A 324 11.00 8.16 22.36
C SER A 324 11.19 6.97 21.41
N ALA A 325 10.12 6.22 21.13
CA ALA A 325 10.16 5.10 20.19
C ALA A 325 10.53 5.53 18.75
N TYR A 326 10.04 6.68 18.28
CA TYR A 326 10.35 7.23 16.95
C TYR A 326 11.76 7.79 16.91
N ILE A 327 12.13 8.55 17.95
CA ILE A 327 13.50 9.08 18.11
C ILE A 327 14.53 7.95 18.11
N ASN A 328 14.25 6.87 18.82
CA ASN A 328 15.16 5.73 18.95
C ASN A 328 15.25 4.89 17.66
N ARG A 329 14.22 4.88 16.81
CA ARG A 329 14.27 4.24 15.49
C ARG A 329 15.11 5.05 14.50
N GLY A 330 15.01 6.39 14.57
CA GLY A 330 15.84 7.31 13.78
C GLY A 330 15.58 7.26 12.27
N GLN A 331 14.37 6.86 11.85
CA GLN A 331 13.98 6.76 10.44
C GLN A 331 13.49 8.11 9.87
N LEU A 332 12.90 8.95 10.72
CA LEU A 332 12.31 10.24 10.35
C LEU A 332 13.30 11.39 10.50
N ASN A 333 13.31 12.29 9.52
CA ASN A 333 14.03 13.56 9.56
C ASN A 333 13.22 14.61 10.30
N HIS A 334 13.87 15.44 11.12
CA HIS A 334 13.18 16.61 11.68
C HIS A 334 12.69 17.53 10.56
N GLY A 335 11.39 17.81 10.53
CA GLY A 335 10.72 18.58 9.48
C GLY A 335 10.09 17.75 8.36
N GLU A 336 10.30 16.43 8.32
CA GLU A 336 9.71 15.55 7.29
C GLU A 336 8.18 15.63 7.32
N LEU A 337 7.56 15.88 6.16
CA LEU A 337 6.11 16.00 6.03
C LEU A 337 5.46 14.62 6.17
N MET A 338 4.46 14.54 7.05
CA MET A 338 3.81 13.28 7.39
C MET A 338 2.32 13.24 7.00
N ALA A 339 1.68 14.39 6.75
CA ALA A 339 0.27 14.54 6.35
C ALA A 339 0.10 15.50 5.16
N PHE A 340 0.87 15.28 4.09
CA PHE A 340 0.87 16.14 2.90
C PHE A 340 -0.27 15.87 1.89
N GLN A 341 -1.12 14.88 2.17
CA GLN A 341 -2.07 14.33 1.21
C GLN A 341 -3.28 15.22 1.04
N TYR A 342 -3.69 15.34 -0.23
CA TYR A 342 -5.00 15.74 -0.65
C TYR A 342 -5.73 14.48 -1.15
N ILE A 343 -6.93 14.19 -0.65
CA ILE A 343 -7.70 13.00 -1.05
C ILE A 343 -9.17 13.36 -1.26
N GLY A 344 -9.77 12.90 -2.36
CA GLY A 344 -11.14 13.25 -2.71
C GLY A 344 -11.90 12.20 -3.52
N LEU A 345 -13.21 12.39 -3.63
CA LEU A 345 -14.15 11.59 -4.40
C LEU A 345 -14.88 12.48 -5.41
N ALA A 346 -14.93 12.07 -6.67
CA ALA A 346 -15.69 12.74 -7.72
C ALA A 346 -16.46 11.73 -8.58
N PRO A 347 -17.65 12.09 -9.10
CA PRO A 347 -18.27 11.32 -10.18
C PRO A 347 -17.47 11.48 -11.48
N LEU A 348 -17.39 10.39 -12.26
CA LEU A 348 -16.91 10.41 -13.65
C LEU A 348 -18.08 10.26 -14.63
N ASP A 349 -19.07 9.43 -14.29
CA ASP A 349 -20.27 9.24 -15.10
C ASP A 349 -21.45 8.71 -14.27
N TYR A 350 -22.65 9.13 -14.63
CA TYR A 350 -23.93 8.73 -14.06
C TYR A 350 -25.08 8.87 -15.07
N ASP A 351 -24.78 9.21 -16.33
CA ASP A 351 -25.76 9.48 -17.37
C ASP A 351 -25.85 8.28 -18.33
N PRO A 352 -26.91 7.45 -18.26
CA PRO A 352 -27.02 6.31 -19.15
C PRO A 352 -27.50 6.68 -20.57
N THR A 353 -27.74 7.97 -20.89
CA THR A 353 -28.40 8.36 -22.14
C THR A 353 -27.50 8.27 -23.37
N ASP A 354 -26.19 8.40 -23.20
CA ASP A 354 -25.16 8.12 -24.21
C ASP A 354 -24.45 6.77 -23.98
N GLY A 355 -24.74 6.11 -22.86
CA GLY A 355 -24.24 4.80 -22.49
C GLY A 355 -22.93 4.89 -21.73
N PHE A 356 -22.65 3.89 -20.89
CA PHE A 356 -21.41 3.87 -20.11
C PHE A 356 -20.25 3.29 -20.93
N THR A 357 -19.06 3.85 -20.72
CA THR A 357 -17.80 3.34 -21.27
C THR A 357 -17.66 1.82 -21.09
N ASN A 358 -17.22 1.14 -22.15
CA ASN A 358 -16.95 -0.31 -22.19
C ASN A 358 -18.10 -1.18 -21.63
N ASP A 359 -19.34 -0.69 -21.73
CA ASP A 359 -20.52 -1.35 -21.19
C ASP A 359 -21.68 -1.29 -22.18
N ASN A 360 -22.24 -2.45 -22.51
CA ASN A 360 -23.35 -2.57 -23.46
C ASN A 360 -24.68 -2.88 -22.76
N GLU A 361 -24.72 -2.90 -21.43
CA GLU A 361 -25.96 -3.08 -20.69
C GLU A 361 -26.87 -1.84 -20.76
N THR A 362 -28.13 -2.03 -20.39
CA THR A 362 -29.11 -0.95 -20.32
C THR A 362 -29.35 -0.57 -18.86
N TYR A 363 -29.27 0.72 -18.57
CA TYR A 363 -29.42 1.27 -17.23
C TYR A 363 -30.56 2.29 -17.16
N VAL A 364 -31.21 2.35 -16.00
CA VAL A 364 -32.25 3.33 -15.70
C VAL A 364 -31.60 4.66 -15.34
N ALA A 365 -32.05 5.73 -16.01
CA ALA A 365 -31.63 7.09 -15.67
C ALA A 365 -32.21 7.53 -14.31
N PRO A 366 -31.48 8.33 -13.53
CA PRO A 366 -32.06 8.96 -12.35
C PRO A 366 -33.18 9.92 -12.77
N LYS A 367 -34.15 10.17 -11.88
CA LYS A 367 -35.24 11.13 -12.18
C LYS A 367 -34.72 12.57 -12.36
N THR A 368 -33.52 12.87 -11.88
CA THR A 368 -32.82 14.14 -12.06
C THR A 368 -31.41 13.88 -12.58
N MET A 369 -31.02 14.56 -13.66
CA MET A 369 -29.68 14.39 -14.24
C MET A 369 -28.58 15.18 -13.51
N ASP A 370 -28.95 16.06 -12.58
CA ASP A 370 -27.96 16.70 -11.70
C ASP A 370 -27.65 15.77 -10.54
N GLN A 371 -26.55 15.02 -10.68
CA GLN A 371 -26.04 14.07 -9.68
C GLN A 371 -24.66 14.53 -9.19
N PRO A 372 -24.21 14.16 -7.97
CA PRO A 372 -25.02 13.58 -6.90
C PRO A 372 -26.18 14.50 -6.51
N ALA A 373 -27.35 13.92 -6.26
CA ALA A 373 -28.57 14.66 -5.91
C ALA A 373 -28.47 15.33 -4.53
N PHE A 374 -27.71 14.71 -3.61
CA PHE A 374 -27.42 15.30 -2.30
C PHE A 374 -25.93 15.18 -1.95
N VAL A 375 -25.37 16.27 -1.41
CA VAL A 375 -24.03 16.32 -0.83
C VAL A 375 -24.11 16.91 0.56
N ASN A 376 -23.85 16.06 1.55
CA ASN A 376 -23.98 16.35 2.97
C ASN A 376 -22.66 16.10 3.69
N TRP A 377 -22.44 16.81 4.80
CA TRP A 377 -21.36 16.52 5.72
C TRP A 377 -21.82 16.70 7.17
N TRP A 378 -21.16 15.99 8.08
CA TRP A 378 -21.44 16.01 9.52
C TRP A 378 -20.14 16.01 10.30
N GLU A 379 -20.08 16.80 11.36
CA GLU A 379 -18.87 16.97 12.17
C GLU A 379 -18.58 15.71 13.02
N ILE A 380 -17.29 15.35 13.14
CA ILE A 380 -16.82 14.28 14.03
C ILE A 380 -16.02 14.93 15.15
N TYR A 381 -16.53 14.90 16.39
CA TYR A 381 -15.86 15.51 17.56
C TYR A 381 -14.93 14.56 18.30
N GLY A 382 -15.10 13.26 18.09
CA GLY A 382 -14.49 12.21 18.90
C GLY A 382 -14.78 10.81 18.36
N ARG A 383 -14.05 9.82 18.88
CA ARG A 383 -14.30 8.41 18.54
C ARG A 383 -15.75 8.00 18.74
N PHE A 384 -16.35 8.49 19.82
CA PHE A 384 -17.70 8.17 20.35
C PHE A 384 -18.61 9.40 20.43
N ASP A 385 -18.23 10.47 19.75
CA ASP A 385 -18.93 11.76 19.77
C ASP A 385 -18.88 12.36 18.36
N TRP A 386 -20.02 12.38 17.68
CA TRP A 386 -20.11 12.74 16.27
C TRP A 386 -21.54 13.13 15.90
N ASP A 387 -21.68 13.91 14.85
CA ASP A 387 -22.97 14.25 14.23
C ASP A 387 -23.33 13.33 13.06
N THR A 388 -22.41 12.44 12.62
CA THR A 388 -22.68 11.43 11.59
C THR A 388 -23.99 10.69 11.91
N PRO A 389 -24.99 10.73 11.01
CA PRO A 389 -26.25 10.05 11.23
C PRO A 389 -26.01 8.55 11.28
N ASP A 390 -26.61 7.87 12.25
CA ASP A 390 -26.58 6.42 12.34
C ASP A 390 -27.83 5.89 13.03
N ILE A 391 -28.11 4.59 12.88
CA ILE A 391 -29.30 3.97 13.42
C ILE A 391 -29.32 3.95 14.95
N THR A 392 -28.14 3.96 15.59
CA THR A 392 -28.00 3.94 17.05
C THR A 392 -28.40 5.28 17.67
N ASN A 393 -28.16 6.39 16.96
CA ASN A 393 -28.48 7.74 17.41
C ASN A 393 -29.87 8.21 16.95
N LEU A 394 -30.28 7.86 15.74
CA LEU A 394 -31.57 8.30 15.17
C LEU A 394 -32.74 7.35 15.45
N ASN A 395 -32.47 6.12 15.89
CA ASN A 395 -33.44 5.09 16.32
C ASN A 395 -34.46 4.62 15.26
N SER A 396 -34.38 5.04 13.99
CA SER A 396 -35.18 4.49 12.89
C SER A 396 -34.61 4.80 11.50
N ASP A 397 -34.88 3.91 10.55
CA ASP A 397 -34.55 4.08 9.13
C ASP A 397 -35.22 5.30 8.51
N GLU A 398 -36.45 5.64 8.94
CA GLU A 398 -37.14 6.85 8.48
C GLU A 398 -36.39 8.13 8.88
N ASN A 399 -35.88 8.20 10.11
CA ASN A 399 -35.10 9.36 10.53
C ASN A 399 -33.78 9.44 9.76
N LEU A 400 -33.12 8.30 9.55
CA LEU A 400 -31.87 8.23 8.80
C LEU A 400 -32.06 8.63 7.33
N TYR A 401 -33.09 8.09 6.67
CA TYR A 401 -33.48 8.46 5.31
C TYR A 401 -33.73 9.97 5.20
N ASN A 402 -34.46 10.56 6.15
CA ASN A 402 -34.79 11.98 6.13
C ASN A 402 -33.58 12.89 6.41
N GLU A 403 -32.53 12.39 7.06
CA GLU A 403 -31.31 13.17 7.32
C GLU A 403 -30.47 13.34 6.04
N PHE A 404 -30.47 12.33 5.17
CA PHE A 404 -29.78 12.39 3.87
C PHE A 404 -30.64 13.03 2.77
N ILE A 405 -31.92 12.63 2.67
CA ILE A 405 -32.78 12.87 1.48
C ILE A 405 -33.95 13.84 1.82
N GLY A 406 -34.04 14.32 3.06
CA GLY A 406 -35.23 14.97 3.62
C GLY A 406 -35.75 16.19 2.85
N SER A 407 -36.89 15.99 2.18
CA SER A 407 -37.66 17.00 1.45
C SER A 407 -37.81 18.33 2.21
N GLY A 408 -37.00 19.33 1.82
CA GLY A 408 -37.13 20.72 2.27
C GLY A 408 -36.63 21.05 3.68
N ARG A 409 -35.97 20.12 4.40
CA ARG A 409 -35.32 20.39 5.70
C ARG A 409 -33.81 20.56 5.60
N VAL A 410 -33.18 19.85 4.67
CA VAL A 410 -31.73 19.91 4.40
C VAL A 410 -31.56 20.39 2.95
N PRO A 411 -30.67 21.36 2.66
CA PRO A 411 -30.38 21.73 1.29
C PRO A 411 -29.76 20.53 0.55
N ALA A 412 -30.03 20.42 -0.76
CA ALA A 412 -29.44 19.37 -1.60
C ALA A 412 -27.91 19.39 -1.54
N VAL A 413 -27.31 20.58 -1.58
CA VAL A 413 -25.89 20.78 -1.37
C VAL A 413 -25.71 21.67 -0.15
N GLN A 414 -25.02 21.18 0.87
CA GLN A 414 -24.62 22.00 2.01
C GLN A 414 -23.47 22.94 1.63
N ASP A 415 -23.43 24.13 2.25
CA ASP A 415 -22.25 24.98 2.19
C ASP A 415 -21.07 24.28 2.87
N ASN A 416 -19.86 24.54 2.40
CA ASN A 416 -18.64 24.04 3.03
C ASN A 416 -18.52 24.54 4.48
N PRO A 417 -17.91 23.75 5.39
CA PRO A 417 -17.65 24.15 6.76
C PRO A 417 -16.96 25.52 6.83
N SER A 418 -17.31 26.32 7.85
CA SER A 418 -16.72 27.64 8.08
C SER A 418 -15.46 27.62 8.97
N LYS A 419 -15.09 26.44 9.46
CA LYS A 419 -13.94 26.18 10.31
C LYS A 419 -13.32 24.83 9.91
N VAL A 420 -12.03 24.67 10.22
CA VAL A 420 -11.40 23.36 10.25
C VAL A 420 -12.18 22.46 11.20
N SER A 421 -12.45 21.26 10.73
CA SER A 421 -13.00 20.17 11.51
C SER A 421 -13.00 18.92 10.67
N ARG A 422 -12.91 17.79 11.35
CA ARG A 422 -13.10 16.50 10.68
C ARG A 422 -14.57 16.25 10.42
N VAL A 423 -14.87 15.71 9.24
CA VAL A 423 -16.24 15.42 8.85
C VAL A 423 -16.39 14.00 8.29
N THR A 424 -17.58 13.43 8.47
CA THR A 424 -18.12 12.46 7.52
C THR A 424 -18.76 13.24 6.38
N PHE A 425 -18.56 12.85 5.13
CA PHE A 425 -19.34 13.38 4.02
C PHE A 425 -20.02 12.28 3.21
N ALA A 426 -21.08 12.64 2.50
CA ALA A 426 -21.82 11.74 1.64
C ALA A 426 -22.10 12.32 0.26
N HIS A 427 -21.93 11.52 -0.78
CA HIS A 427 -22.49 11.75 -2.13
C HIS A 427 -23.65 10.80 -2.34
N THR A 428 -24.87 11.32 -2.42
CA THR A 428 -26.09 10.52 -2.59
C THR A 428 -26.60 10.63 -4.02
N TYR A 429 -26.79 9.50 -4.69
CA TYR A 429 -27.25 9.37 -6.06
C TYR A 429 -28.69 8.86 -6.13
N GLY A 430 -29.48 9.38 -7.07
CA GLY A 430 -30.88 9.04 -7.28
C GLY A 430 -31.81 10.26 -7.34
N PRO A 431 -33.14 10.10 -7.24
CA PRO A 431 -33.85 8.84 -7.10
C PRO A 431 -33.89 8.04 -8.41
N TYR A 432 -33.86 6.71 -8.29
CA TYR A 432 -34.14 5.76 -9.36
C TYR A 432 -35.48 5.06 -9.12
N ASP A 433 -36.17 4.70 -10.20
CA ASP A 433 -37.28 3.75 -10.17
C ASP A 433 -36.80 2.45 -10.80
N LEU A 434 -36.71 1.36 -10.04
CA LEU A 434 -36.15 0.09 -10.49
C LEU A 434 -37.22 -1.00 -10.45
N ALA A 435 -37.74 -1.37 -11.62
CA ALA A 435 -38.56 -2.57 -11.80
C ALA A 435 -37.70 -3.84 -11.67
N PRO A 436 -38.32 -5.03 -11.48
CA PRO A 436 -37.61 -6.30 -11.48
C PRO A 436 -36.61 -6.47 -12.64
N GLY A 437 -35.35 -6.71 -12.32
CA GLY A 437 -34.25 -6.90 -13.26
C GLY A 437 -33.65 -5.60 -13.85
N GLU A 438 -34.20 -4.43 -13.52
CA GLU A 438 -33.62 -3.16 -13.94
C GLU A 438 -32.40 -2.79 -13.09
N LYS A 439 -31.48 -2.04 -13.71
CA LYS A 439 -30.19 -1.66 -13.12
C LYS A 439 -30.00 -0.15 -13.13
N ALA A 440 -29.32 0.38 -12.12
CA ALA A 440 -28.72 1.71 -12.12
C ALA A 440 -27.21 1.59 -12.01
N LYS A 441 -26.46 2.51 -12.60
CA LYS A 441 -24.99 2.54 -12.56
C LYS A 441 -24.48 3.95 -12.32
N VAL A 442 -23.44 4.07 -11.52
CA VAL A 442 -22.64 5.29 -11.33
C VAL A 442 -21.17 4.91 -11.32
N VAL A 443 -20.35 5.76 -11.94
CA VAL A 443 -18.90 5.67 -11.95
C VAL A 443 -18.34 6.84 -11.15
N VAL A 444 -17.52 6.54 -10.15
CA VAL A 444 -16.82 7.53 -9.32
C VAL A 444 -15.33 7.23 -9.29
N ALA A 445 -14.52 8.21 -8.92
CA ALA A 445 -13.09 8.03 -8.72
C ALA A 445 -12.63 8.59 -7.38
N TRP A 446 -11.81 7.81 -6.69
CA TRP A 446 -10.95 8.31 -5.63
C TRP A 446 -9.73 8.96 -6.26
N ILE A 447 -9.44 10.21 -5.90
CA ILE A 447 -8.34 11.00 -6.45
C ILE A 447 -7.42 11.44 -5.32
N ALA A 448 -6.13 11.15 -5.43
CA ALA A 448 -5.11 11.63 -4.51
C ALA A 448 -4.23 12.70 -5.16
N GLY A 449 -3.63 13.56 -4.35
CA GLY A 449 -2.69 14.58 -4.80
C GLY A 449 -1.66 14.92 -3.72
N SER A 450 -0.47 15.32 -4.17
CA SER A 450 0.58 15.86 -3.30
C SER A 450 1.38 16.94 -4.01
N GLY A 451 2.05 17.80 -3.24
CA GLY A 451 2.92 18.84 -3.81
C GLY A 451 4.14 18.30 -4.56
N ALA A 452 4.45 17.00 -4.40
CA ALA A 452 5.58 16.35 -5.07
C ALA A 452 5.49 16.40 -6.59
N GLU A 453 4.27 16.47 -7.16
CA GLU A 453 4.00 16.53 -8.60
C GLU A 453 4.68 17.75 -9.28
N PHE A 454 5.01 18.78 -8.51
CA PHE A 454 5.61 20.01 -9.02
C PHE A 454 6.87 20.47 -8.28
N ALA A 455 7.43 19.59 -7.43
CA ALA A 455 8.53 19.96 -6.55
C ALA A 455 9.92 19.80 -7.19
N GLY A 456 10.02 19.13 -8.33
CA GLY A 456 11.26 18.89 -9.06
C GLY A 456 11.79 20.10 -9.83
N PRO A 457 13.03 20.01 -10.36
CA PRO A 457 13.64 21.08 -11.14
C PRO A 457 12.76 21.56 -12.29
N GLY A 458 12.44 22.86 -12.31
CA GLY A 458 11.57 23.44 -13.34
C GLY A 458 10.09 23.08 -13.21
N GLY A 459 9.66 22.52 -12.07
CA GLY A 459 8.28 22.12 -11.81
C GLY A 459 7.93 20.71 -12.27
N SER A 460 8.94 19.86 -12.53
CA SER A 460 8.72 18.44 -12.81
C SER A 460 8.26 17.67 -11.56
N PRO A 461 7.65 16.49 -11.72
CA PRO A 461 7.43 15.59 -10.60
C PRO A 461 8.74 15.21 -9.89
N MET A 462 8.65 15.03 -8.58
CA MET A 462 9.68 14.49 -7.70
C MET A 462 9.11 13.28 -6.96
N ASP A 463 9.96 12.33 -6.57
CA ASP A 463 9.54 11.23 -5.70
C ASP A 463 8.92 11.79 -4.41
N VAL A 464 7.70 11.35 -4.09
CA VAL A 464 6.92 11.91 -2.98
C VAL A 464 7.63 11.77 -1.63
N TYR A 465 8.39 10.70 -1.46
CA TYR A 465 9.13 10.43 -0.24
C TYR A 465 10.41 11.27 -0.16
N GLU A 466 11.13 11.44 -1.28
CA GLU A 466 12.23 12.39 -1.41
C GLU A 466 11.77 13.82 -1.07
N TRP A 467 10.66 14.25 -1.65
CA TRP A 467 10.09 15.58 -1.44
C TRP A 467 9.65 15.79 0.01
N ALA A 468 8.89 14.85 0.60
CA ALA A 468 8.40 14.96 1.96
C ALA A 468 9.54 15.15 2.98
N ARG A 469 10.67 14.49 2.77
CA ARG A 469 11.88 14.61 3.62
C ARG A 469 12.55 15.97 3.58
N GLN A 470 12.28 16.80 2.57
CA GLN A 470 12.77 18.16 2.50
C GLN A 470 12.00 19.11 3.43
N GLY A 471 10.80 18.71 3.88
CA GLY A 471 10.03 19.47 4.86
C GLY A 471 9.48 20.80 4.33
N ASN A 472 9.24 20.91 3.02
CA ASN A 472 8.79 22.16 2.42
C ASN A 472 7.26 22.33 2.53
N GLN A 473 6.78 22.76 3.69
CA GLN A 473 5.35 22.96 3.97
C GLN A 473 4.65 23.87 2.95
N SER A 474 5.34 24.87 2.39
CA SER A 474 4.75 25.81 1.43
C SER A 474 4.26 25.17 0.13
N GLN A 475 4.77 23.98 -0.22
CA GLN A 475 4.37 23.22 -1.40
C GLN A 475 3.21 22.25 -1.12
N VAL A 476 2.78 22.05 0.13
CA VAL A 476 1.68 21.12 0.44
C VAL A 476 0.40 21.49 -0.32
N ALA A 477 0.11 22.79 -0.42
CA ALA A 477 -1.06 23.29 -1.16
C ALA A 477 -1.04 22.99 -2.67
N ASP A 478 0.13 22.71 -3.26
CA ASP A 478 0.20 22.27 -4.66
C ASP A 478 -0.49 20.91 -4.89
N GLY A 479 -0.77 20.15 -3.81
CA GLY A 479 -1.56 18.92 -3.87
C GLY A 479 -2.99 19.12 -4.39
N GLU A 480 -3.60 20.30 -4.21
CA GLU A 480 -4.91 20.62 -4.80
C GLU A 480 -4.83 20.69 -6.33
N ARG A 481 -3.75 21.30 -6.86
CA ARG A 481 -3.48 21.34 -8.31
C ARG A 481 -3.18 19.95 -8.86
N ALA A 482 -2.42 19.14 -8.13
CA ALA A 482 -2.14 17.75 -8.51
C ALA A 482 -3.45 16.94 -8.59
N MET A 483 -4.31 17.04 -7.58
CA MET A 483 -5.61 16.38 -7.58
C MET A 483 -6.48 16.78 -8.79
N ALA A 484 -6.51 18.07 -9.16
CA ALA A 484 -7.24 18.50 -10.34
C ALA A 484 -6.71 17.83 -11.62
N GLN A 485 -5.38 17.75 -11.79
CA GLN A 485 -4.76 17.05 -12.92
C GLN A 485 -5.05 15.55 -12.90
N HIS A 486 -5.00 14.92 -11.74
CA HIS A 486 -5.26 13.49 -11.60
C HIS A 486 -6.74 13.15 -11.84
N LEU A 487 -7.67 14.04 -11.50
CA LEU A 487 -9.09 13.90 -11.86
C LEU A 487 -9.30 13.99 -13.37
N GLU A 488 -8.60 14.89 -14.06
CA GLU A 488 -8.63 14.93 -15.53
C GLU A 488 -8.07 13.65 -16.16
N ARG A 489 -7.00 13.09 -15.59
CA ARG A 489 -6.44 11.80 -16.03
C ARG A 489 -7.38 10.63 -15.76
N ALA A 490 -8.10 10.62 -14.62
CA ALA A 490 -9.11 9.62 -14.31
C ALA A 490 -10.31 9.70 -15.27
N GLN A 491 -10.79 10.91 -15.57
CA GLN A 491 -11.83 11.12 -16.58
C GLN A 491 -11.35 10.66 -17.95
N PHE A 492 -10.12 11.01 -18.34
CA PHE A 492 -9.54 10.57 -19.61
C PHE A 492 -9.46 9.04 -19.71
N ALA A 493 -9.00 8.35 -18.64
CA ALA A 493 -8.98 6.89 -18.60
C ALA A 493 -10.38 6.31 -18.80
N TYR A 494 -11.40 6.90 -18.16
CA TYR A 494 -12.79 6.50 -18.33
C TYR A 494 -13.31 6.77 -19.74
N ASP A 495 -13.11 7.97 -20.29
CA ASP A 495 -13.60 8.34 -21.63
C ASP A 495 -12.93 7.52 -22.74
N ASN A 496 -11.72 7.01 -22.49
CA ASN A 496 -10.94 6.24 -23.45
C ASN A 496 -11.07 4.71 -23.26
N ASN A 497 -12.18 4.21 -22.70
CA ASN A 497 -12.38 2.77 -22.50
C ASN A 497 -11.26 2.07 -21.71
N TYR A 498 -10.67 2.78 -20.74
CA TYR A 498 -9.59 2.28 -19.89
C TYR A 498 -8.27 1.99 -20.60
N ASP A 499 -8.19 2.25 -21.91
CA ASP A 499 -6.97 2.24 -22.71
C ASP A 499 -6.17 3.53 -22.41
N LEU A 500 -4.92 3.35 -22.03
CA LEU A 500 -3.98 4.39 -21.63
C LEU A 500 -2.67 4.18 -22.37
N PRO A 501 -1.84 5.23 -22.55
CA PRO A 501 -0.49 5.04 -23.05
C PRO A 501 0.25 4.00 -22.20
N ASP A 502 0.53 2.86 -22.82
CA ASP A 502 0.99 1.68 -22.12
C ASP A 502 2.42 1.85 -21.61
N ALA A 503 2.62 1.62 -20.31
CA ALA A 503 3.96 1.60 -19.74
C ALA A 503 4.67 0.28 -20.11
N PRO A 504 6.00 0.29 -20.30
CA PRO A 504 6.72 -0.92 -20.66
C PRO A 504 6.69 -1.94 -19.51
N PRO A 505 6.89 -3.24 -19.80
CA PRO A 505 6.57 -4.29 -18.85
C PRO A 505 7.43 -4.28 -17.59
N ASP A 506 6.82 -4.62 -16.46
CA ASP A 506 7.55 -4.93 -15.22
C ASP A 506 8.49 -6.13 -15.41
N VAL A 507 9.56 -6.22 -14.61
CA VAL A 507 10.43 -7.40 -14.58
C VAL A 507 10.54 -8.01 -13.19
N ALA A 508 10.57 -9.34 -13.13
CA ALA A 508 10.82 -10.06 -11.88
C ALA A 508 12.28 -9.86 -11.46
N VAL A 509 12.50 -9.22 -10.31
CA VAL A 509 13.83 -8.89 -9.79
C VAL A 509 14.24 -9.88 -8.71
N PHE A 510 15.44 -10.46 -8.87
CA PHE A 510 16.09 -11.28 -7.85
C PHE A 510 17.41 -10.64 -7.42
N VAL A 511 17.77 -10.82 -6.15
CA VAL A 511 18.99 -10.23 -5.58
C VAL A 511 19.68 -11.27 -4.73
N ASP A 512 20.92 -11.60 -5.08
CA ASP A 512 21.81 -12.51 -4.34
C ASP A 512 23.18 -11.86 -4.11
N SER A 513 24.07 -12.52 -3.37
CA SER A 513 25.45 -12.09 -3.20
C SER A 513 26.37 -12.73 -4.22
N ASP A 514 27.26 -11.96 -4.81
CA ASP A 514 28.32 -12.47 -5.67
C ASP A 514 29.56 -12.91 -4.87
N GLU A 515 30.54 -13.47 -5.59
CA GLU A 515 31.83 -13.93 -5.03
C GLU A 515 32.66 -12.86 -4.32
N ASN A 516 32.44 -11.58 -4.64
CA ASN A 516 33.14 -10.43 -4.05
C ASN A 516 32.41 -9.88 -2.81
N GLY A 517 31.21 -10.40 -2.51
CA GLY A 517 30.38 -9.90 -1.42
C GLY A 517 29.65 -8.61 -1.78
N ASN A 518 29.32 -8.41 -3.04
CA ASN A 518 28.38 -7.39 -3.50
C ASN A 518 27.02 -8.04 -3.84
N ASN A 519 25.97 -7.24 -3.92
CA ASN A 519 24.68 -7.67 -4.44
C ASN A 519 24.76 -7.82 -5.97
N ALA A 520 24.26 -8.95 -6.46
CA ALA A 520 24.00 -9.22 -7.86
C ALA A 520 22.49 -9.24 -8.08
N ILE A 521 22.01 -8.33 -8.93
CA ILE A 521 20.60 -8.12 -9.26
C ILE A 521 20.35 -8.80 -10.61
N THR A 522 19.36 -9.69 -10.70
CA THR A 522 19.06 -10.47 -11.91
C THR A 522 17.60 -10.34 -12.34
N TRP A 523 17.39 -10.31 -13.65
CA TRP A 523 16.07 -10.26 -14.30
C TRP A 523 16.13 -10.85 -15.70
N SER A 524 14.98 -11.15 -16.29
CA SER A 524 14.86 -11.72 -17.63
C SER A 524 14.67 -10.66 -18.71
N ASP A 525 15.16 -10.96 -19.92
CA ASP A 525 15.01 -10.16 -21.15
C ASP A 525 13.62 -10.25 -21.81
N ARG A 526 12.64 -10.92 -21.17
CA ARG A 526 11.31 -11.18 -21.77
C ARG A 526 10.61 -9.91 -22.23
N ALA A 527 10.76 -8.81 -21.49
CA ALA A 527 10.19 -7.52 -21.84
C ALA A 527 10.63 -7.05 -23.24
N GLU A 528 11.89 -7.28 -23.65
CA GLU A 528 12.41 -6.89 -24.98
C GLU A 528 11.70 -7.59 -26.15
N LYS A 529 10.96 -8.66 -25.86
CA LYS A 529 10.26 -9.50 -26.84
C LYS A 529 8.75 -9.35 -26.74
N SER A 530 8.25 -8.55 -25.81
CA SER A 530 6.83 -8.30 -25.67
C SER A 530 6.43 -7.19 -26.64
N PRO A 531 5.47 -7.43 -27.54
CA PRO A 531 4.91 -6.35 -28.34
C PRO A 531 4.02 -5.46 -27.46
N ASP A 532 4.19 -4.15 -27.58
CA ASP A 532 3.25 -3.13 -27.12
C ASP A 532 1.92 -3.26 -27.91
N PRO A 533 0.77 -3.36 -27.24
CA PRO A 533 -0.53 -3.55 -27.89
C PRO A 533 -1.04 -2.33 -28.66
N ASP A 534 -0.55 -1.12 -28.38
CA ASP A 534 -0.92 0.12 -29.08
C ASP A 534 -0.35 0.17 -30.51
N TYR A 535 0.66 -0.66 -30.81
CA TYR A 535 1.41 -0.61 -32.06
C TYR A 535 1.47 -1.97 -32.76
N THR A 536 2.01 -1.98 -33.99
CA THR A 536 2.14 -3.22 -34.78
C THR A 536 3.49 -3.32 -35.47
N GLY A 537 3.90 -4.56 -35.79
CA GLY A 537 5.16 -4.80 -36.50
C GLY A 537 6.39 -4.46 -35.65
N ASP A 538 7.42 -3.90 -36.26
CA ASP A 538 8.67 -3.56 -35.58
C ASP A 538 8.52 -2.41 -34.58
N GLU A 539 7.50 -1.55 -34.76
CA GLU A 539 7.20 -0.43 -33.86
C GLU A 539 6.71 -0.93 -32.49
N ALA A 540 6.00 -2.07 -32.45
CA ALA A 540 5.53 -2.66 -31.20
C ALA A 540 6.67 -3.26 -30.34
N LEU A 541 7.88 -3.44 -30.88
CA LEU A 541 9.05 -3.92 -30.13
C LEU A 541 9.93 -2.74 -29.71
N ASP A 542 9.33 -1.89 -28.89
CA ASP A 542 9.74 -0.54 -28.51
C ASP A 542 10.61 -0.50 -27.23
N VAL A 543 10.58 -1.52 -26.37
CA VAL A 543 11.46 -1.62 -25.19
C VAL A 543 12.92 -1.35 -25.58
N GLN A 544 13.58 -0.40 -24.93
CA GLN A 544 14.95 0.04 -25.22
C GLN A 544 15.97 -0.35 -24.16
N GLY A 545 15.57 -0.76 -22.96
CA GLY A 545 16.50 -1.20 -21.94
C GLY A 545 15.91 -1.22 -20.53
N TYR A 546 16.82 -1.19 -19.55
CA TYR A 546 16.51 -1.29 -18.13
C TYR A 546 17.25 -0.24 -17.31
N ARG A 547 16.57 0.36 -16.33
CA ARG A 547 17.15 1.23 -15.32
C ARG A 547 17.14 0.52 -13.97
N VAL A 548 18.29 0.47 -13.30
CA VAL A 548 18.42 -0.13 -11.97
C VAL A 548 18.47 0.99 -10.94
N TYR A 549 17.53 0.94 -10.01
CA TYR A 549 17.44 1.86 -8.88
C TYR A 549 17.79 1.17 -7.57
N ARG A 550 18.41 1.92 -6.66
CA ARG A 550 18.84 1.46 -5.34
C ARG A 550 18.41 2.44 -4.26
N THR A 551 18.12 1.94 -3.07
CA THR A 551 18.05 2.76 -1.86
C THR A 551 18.58 2.01 -0.63
N GLN A 552 19.14 2.75 0.32
CA GLN A 552 19.60 2.24 1.62
C GLN A 552 18.63 2.57 2.77
N ASN A 553 17.55 3.29 2.49
CA ASN A 553 16.67 3.81 3.53
C ASN A 553 15.50 2.88 3.83
N ASN A 554 14.51 2.81 2.93
CA ASN A 554 13.39 1.87 2.99
C ASN A 554 12.89 1.56 1.57
N HIS A 555 11.91 0.66 1.43
CA HIS A 555 11.33 0.29 0.14
C HIS A 555 10.52 1.40 -0.54
N LEU A 556 10.23 2.52 0.14
CA LEU A 556 9.56 3.68 -0.45
C LEU A 556 10.55 4.62 -1.15
N GLY A 557 11.81 4.66 -0.70
CA GLY A 557 12.85 5.50 -1.29
C GLY A 557 13.58 6.37 -0.26
N PRO A 558 14.18 7.49 -0.68
CA PRO A 558 14.32 7.94 -2.08
C PRO A 558 15.17 6.95 -2.89
N TRP A 559 14.90 6.85 -4.19
CA TRP A 559 15.56 5.91 -5.10
C TRP A 559 16.66 6.60 -5.91
N GLU A 560 17.86 6.01 -5.92
CA GLU A 560 19.00 6.46 -6.72
C GLU A 560 19.12 5.59 -7.97
N LEU A 561 19.21 6.21 -9.16
CA LEU A 561 19.56 5.51 -10.40
C LEU A 561 21.04 5.11 -10.34
N VAL A 562 21.32 3.81 -10.32
CA VAL A 562 22.69 3.26 -10.24
C VAL A 562 23.18 2.64 -11.55
N ALA A 563 22.27 2.32 -12.48
CA ALA A 563 22.63 1.87 -13.83
C ALA A 563 21.52 2.15 -14.86
N ASP A 564 21.90 2.53 -16.08
CA ASP A 564 21.06 2.53 -17.28
C ASP A 564 21.68 1.54 -18.28
N ILE A 565 20.92 0.51 -18.67
CA ILE A 565 21.38 -0.66 -19.39
C ILE A 565 20.55 -0.80 -20.67
N PRO A 566 21.06 -0.35 -21.83
CA PRO A 566 20.37 -0.54 -23.10
C PRO A 566 20.12 -2.02 -23.43
N LYS A 567 19.05 -2.31 -24.16
CA LYS A 567 18.75 -3.66 -24.64
C LYS A 567 19.89 -4.22 -25.48
N GLY A 568 20.10 -5.53 -25.38
CA GLY A 568 21.21 -6.21 -26.05
C GLY A 568 22.60 -5.83 -25.52
N THR A 569 22.71 -5.17 -24.35
CA THR A 569 24.01 -4.91 -23.72
C THR A 569 24.67 -6.23 -23.36
N THR A 570 25.62 -6.65 -24.20
CA THR A 570 26.53 -7.76 -23.90
C THR A 570 27.71 -7.23 -23.08
N PRO A 571 28.32 -8.05 -22.20
CA PRO A 571 29.52 -7.65 -21.46
C PRO A 571 30.65 -7.25 -22.41
N THR A 572 30.78 -5.96 -22.69
CA THR A 572 32.00 -5.38 -23.25
C THR A 572 32.89 -4.96 -22.09
N ASN A 573 34.13 -5.40 -22.14
CA ASN A 573 35.18 -5.14 -21.17
C ASN A 573 35.61 -3.65 -21.10
N THR A 574 34.71 -2.70 -21.29
CA THR A 574 34.98 -1.25 -21.35
C THR A 574 33.61 -0.62 -21.17
N GLU A 575 33.23 -0.02 -20.05
CA GLU A 575 33.78 1.17 -19.40
C GLU A 575 33.42 1.10 -17.91
N TYR A 576 34.37 1.30 -16.98
CA TYR A 576 34.57 2.62 -16.37
C TYR A 576 35.99 2.75 -15.82
N ALA A 577 36.66 3.87 -16.08
CA ALA A 577 37.86 4.26 -15.34
C ALA A 577 37.91 5.80 -15.27
N PRO A 578 38.34 6.38 -14.14
CA PRO A 578 39.78 6.37 -13.88
C PRO A 578 40.18 5.76 -12.52
N GLY A 579 40.95 4.66 -12.57
CA GLY A 579 41.77 4.18 -11.43
C GLY A 579 41.85 2.67 -11.17
N THR A 580 41.13 1.83 -11.93
CA THR A 580 40.94 0.39 -11.63
C THR A 580 42.03 -0.54 -12.16
N PRO A 581 42.46 -1.55 -11.39
CA PRO A 581 42.84 -2.87 -11.90
C PRO A 581 41.58 -3.74 -12.14
N TRP A 582 41.66 -4.60 -13.17
CA TRP A 582 40.61 -5.44 -13.75
C TRP A 582 40.07 -6.61 -12.89
N THR A 583 38.74 -6.84 -12.86
CA THR A 583 38.06 -8.17 -12.79
C THR A 583 36.53 -8.06 -12.96
N SER A 584 35.94 -8.94 -13.79
CA SER A 584 34.50 -9.17 -14.13
C SER A 584 33.67 -7.96 -14.61
N PRO A 585 32.84 -8.11 -15.67
CA PRO A 585 31.99 -7.01 -16.13
C PRO A 585 30.88 -6.73 -15.10
N THR A 586 30.59 -5.45 -14.85
CA THR A 586 29.51 -4.99 -13.95
C THR A 586 28.13 -5.46 -14.43
N ILE A 587 28.01 -5.70 -15.73
CA ILE A 587 26.83 -6.30 -16.37
C ILE A 587 27.23 -7.63 -17.00
N SER A 588 26.42 -8.66 -16.82
CA SER A 588 26.53 -9.89 -17.61
C SER A 588 25.19 -10.28 -18.19
N TYR A 589 25.25 -11.00 -19.30
CA TYR A 589 24.09 -11.54 -20.00
C TYR A 589 24.33 -13.03 -20.24
N ALA A 590 23.45 -13.86 -19.70
CA ALA A 590 23.58 -15.31 -19.74
C ALA A 590 22.76 -15.94 -20.89
N ASP A 591 23.22 -17.11 -21.36
CA ASP A 591 22.47 -17.95 -22.29
C ASP A 591 21.09 -18.26 -21.71
N GLY A 592 20.03 -17.86 -22.42
CA GLY A 592 18.65 -17.96 -21.94
C GLY A 592 17.97 -16.62 -21.65
N GLY A 593 18.66 -15.49 -21.83
CA GLY A 593 18.01 -14.16 -21.77
C GLY A 593 17.90 -13.63 -20.34
N THR A 594 19.00 -13.66 -19.60
CA THR A 594 19.06 -13.17 -18.22
C THR A 594 20.16 -12.14 -18.07
N TYR A 595 19.79 -10.94 -17.62
CA TYR A 595 20.72 -9.91 -17.22
C TYR A 595 21.13 -10.09 -15.75
N THR A 596 22.35 -9.69 -15.45
CA THR A 596 22.84 -9.54 -14.07
C THR A 596 23.61 -8.24 -13.95
N TYR A 597 23.17 -7.34 -13.06
CA TYR A 597 23.90 -6.16 -12.65
C TYR A 597 24.55 -6.40 -11.28
N ARG A 598 25.84 -6.07 -11.19
CA ARG A 598 26.62 -6.11 -9.95
C ARG A 598 26.69 -4.72 -9.34
N ASP A 599 26.07 -4.53 -8.18
CA ASP A 599 26.20 -3.28 -7.42
C ASP A 599 27.52 -3.29 -6.63
N VAL A 600 28.61 -2.86 -7.27
CA VAL A 600 29.97 -2.85 -6.69
C VAL A 600 30.12 -1.95 -5.45
N GLU A 601 29.16 -1.06 -5.21
CA GLU A 601 29.12 -0.19 -4.02
C GLU A 601 28.35 -0.81 -2.86
N SER A 602 27.59 -1.89 -3.09
CA SER A 602 26.90 -2.59 -2.02
C SER A 602 27.90 -3.36 -1.14
N VAL A 603 27.84 -3.12 0.17
CA VAL A 603 28.80 -3.68 1.14
C VAL A 603 28.09 -4.61 2.14
N PRO A 604 28.69 -5.76 2.52
CA PRO A 604 28.08 -6.66 3.48
C PRO A 604 27.77 -5.99 4.81
N GLY A 605 26.60 -6.27 5.38
CA GLY A 605 26.12 -5.72 6.66
C GLY A 605 25.27 -4.47 6.52
N PHE A 606 25.22 -3.88 5.33
CA PHE A 606 24.32 -2.79 4.99
C PHE A 606 23.15 -3.33 4.18
N ARG A 607 21.99 -2.71 4.35
CA ARG A 607 20.73 -3.14 3.74
C ARG A 607 20.44 -2.28 2.53
N TYR A 608 20.01 -2.93 1.46
CA TYR A 608 19.68 -2.29 0.19
C TYR A 608 18.33 -2.80 -0.31
N TRP A 609 17.59 -1.93 -0.97
CA TRP A 609 16.43 -2.28 -1.79
C TRP A 609 16.75 -1.95 -3.24
N TYR A 610 16.17 -2.71 -4.17
CA TYR A 610 16.38 -2.54 -5.60
C TYR A 610 15.05 -2.53 -6.34
N SER A 611 14.99 -1.77 -7.43
CA SER A 611 13.95 -1.81 -8.44
C SER A 611 14.64 -1.82 -9.81
N VAL A 612 14.15 -2.65 -10.72
CA VAL A 612 14.61 -2.66 -12.11
C VAL A 612 13.41 -2.28 -12.96
N ARG A 613 13.52 -1.15 -13.66
CA ARG A 613 12.43 -0.60 -14.46
C ARG A 613 12.77 -0.73 -15.93
N THR A 614 11.85 -1.24 -16.72
CA THR A 614 11.99 -1.26 -18.18
C THR A 614 11.72 0.15 -18.70
N TYR A 615 12.37 0.56 -19.80
CA TYR A 615 12.00 1.78 -20.52
C TYR A 615 11.85 1.53 -22.01
N ASP A 616 10.95 2.26 -22.66
CA ASP A 616 10.66 2.18 -24.09
C ASP A 616 11.28 3.34 -24.88
N SER A 617 11.01 3.41 -26.18
CA SER A 617 11.47 4.50 -27.05
C SER A 617 10.58 5.75 -27.03
N GLY A 618 9.37 5.66 -26.49
CA GLY A 618 8.28 6.61 -26.74
C GLY A 618 7.83 6.60 -28.20
N HIS A 619 6.74 7.32 -28.49
CA HIS A 619 6.10 7.36 -29.80
C HIS A 619 5.67 8.77 -30.17
N SER A 620 5.80 9.12 -31.46
CA SER A 620 5.35 10.43 -31.94
C SER A 620 3.82 10.56 -32.01
N ASP A 621 3.12 9.44 -31.98
CA ASP A 621 1.67 9.34 -32.09
C ASP A 621 1.20 8.07 -31.39
N TRP A 622 0.39 8.21 -30.34
CA TRP A 622 -0.21 7.11 -29.61
C TRP A 622 -1.52 6.69 -30.25
N ASN A 623 -1.58 5.43 -30.69
CA ASN A 623 -2.75 4.79 -31.27
C ASN A 623 -3.48 5.62 -32.35
N GLY A 624 -2.71 6.41 -33.12
CA GLY A 624 -3.25 7.28 -34.19
C GLY A 624 -4.04 8.50 -33.71
N THR A 625 -3.94 8.87 -32.43
CA THR A 625 -4.65 10.01 -31.82
C THR A 625 -4.03 11.37 -32.17
N GLY A 626 -2.81 11.38 -32.72
CA GLY A 626 -1.96 12.54 -32.92
C GLY A 626 -1.25 13.03 -31.65
N ARG A 627 -1.34 12.29 -30.53
CA ARG A 627 -0.71 12.62 -29.26
C ARG A 627 0.67 11.95 -29.17
N ALA A 628 1.74 12.74 -29.04
CA ALA A 628 3.06 12.18 -28.77
C ALA A 628 3.17 11.69 -27.33
N ILE A 629 3.79 10.52 -27.14
CA ILE A 629 4.09 9.91 -25.85
C ILE A 629 5.61 9.90 -25.68
N PRO A 630 6.15 10.53 -24.62
CA PRO A 630 7.57 10.44 -24.33
C PRO A 630 7.96 9.01 -23.97
N SER A 631 9.27 8.72 -23.94
CA SER A 631 9.74 7.45 -23.40
C SER A 631 9.22 7.24 -21.98
N LEU A 632 8.52 6.13 -21.74
CA LEU A 632 8.00 5.76 -20.44
C LEU A 632 8.93 4.77 -19.74
N GLU A 633 8.83 4.74 -18.42
CA GLU A 633 9.38 3.67 -17.60
C GLU A 633 8.23 2.83 -17.04
N SER A 634 8.49 1.54 -16.80
CA SER A 634 7.57 0.70 -16.06
C SER A 634 7.28 1.33 -14.69
N GLY A 635 6.10 1.04 -14.12
CA GLY A 635 5.69 1.65 -12.86
C GLY A 635 6.64 1.32 -11.68
N HIS A 636 6.44 2.01 -10.56
CA HIS A 636 7.30 1.89 -9.38
C HIS A 636 6.59 1.92 -8.03
N SER A 637 5.27 1.98 -8.07
CA SER A 637 4.41 2.23 -6.92
C SER A 637 3.98 0.92 -6.27
N ALA A 638 3.77 -0.11 -7.09
CA ALA A 638 3.32 -1.43 -6.67
C ALA A 638 4.44 -2.23 -5.97
N PRO A 639 4.10 -3.14 -5.03
CA PRO A 639 5.05 -4.09 -4.47
C PRO A 639 5.77 -4.92 -5.55
N GLU A 640 5.09 -5.31 -6.62
CA GLU A 640 5.58 -6.14 -7.72
C GLU A 640 6.77 -5.52 -8.46
N GLN A 641 6.86 -4.19 -8.45
CA GLN A 641 7.83 -3.40 -9.22
C GLN A 641 9.16 -3.19 -8.51
N ARG A 642 9.31 -3.78 -7.31
CA ARG A 642 10.50 -3.61 -6.47
C ARG A 642 10.76 -4.80 -5.57
N MET A 643 12.02 -4.96 -5.17
CA MET A 643 12.40 -5.89 -4.11
C MET A 643 12.00 -5.29 -2.75
N ASN A 644 10.80 -5.61 -2.26
CA ASN A 644 10.26 -5.07 -0.99
C ASN A 644 11.04 -5.50 0.27
N VAL A 645 11.89 -6.52 0.14
CA VAL A 645 12.70 -7.03 1.25
C VAL A 645 14.12 -6.53 1.11
N SER A 646 14.64 -5.87 2.15
CA SER A 646 16.03 -5.45 2.16
C SER A 646 16.99 -6.63 1.98
N ARG A 647 18.01 -6.46 1.14
CA ARG A 647 19.09 -7.42 0.91
C ARG A 647 20.40 -6.81 1.36
N SER A 648 21.09 -7.51 2.23
CA SER A 648 22.49 -7.24 2.53
C SER A 648 23.30 -8.30 1.80
N PRO A 649 24.36 -7.93 1.06
CA PRO A 649 25.25 -8.95 0.56
C PRO A 649 25.96 -9.63 1.73
N ILE A 650 26.46 -10.83 1.48
CA ILE A 650 27.20 -11.62 2.47
C ILE A 650 28.65 -11.78 2.02
N VAL A 651 29.57 -11.86 2.98
CA VAL A 651 30.92 -12.35 2.71
C VAL A 651 30.81 -13.84 2.39
N ILE A 652 31.13 -14.24 1.16
CA ILE A 652 31.10 -15.64 0.73
C ILE A 652 32.18 -16.44 1.45
N ALA A 653 31.87 -17.69 1.81
CA ALA A 653 32.86 -18.62 2.33
C ALA A 653 33.74 -19.17 1.19
N THR A 654 35.05 -19.23 1.41
CA THR A 654 36.02 -19.78 0.45
C THR A 654 36.93 -20.80 1.14
N PRO A 655 37.61 -21.68 0.40
CA PRO A 655 38.59 -22.60 0.99
C PRO A 655 39.69 -21.89 1.80
N GLU A 656 40.10 -20.69 1.39
CA GLU A 656 41.11 -19.88 2.09
C GLU A 656 40.60 -19.43 3.46
N LYS A 657 39.33 -19.01 3.54
CA LYS A 657 38.63 -18.64 4.78
C LYS A 657 38.40 -19.87 5.67
N ASP A 658 38.06 -21.02 5.08
CA ASP A 658 37.89 -22.28 5.82
C ASP A 658 39.18 -22.74 6.51
N ALA A 659 40.30 -22.53 5.83
CA ALA A 659 41.64 -22.80 6.32
C ALA A 659 42.19 -21.73 7.26
N LEU A 660 41.44 -20.65 7.53
CA LEU A 660 41.87 -19.48 8.30
C LEU A 660 43.18 -18.88 7.76
N SER A 661 43.36 -18.89 6.45
CA SER A 661 44.54 -18.31 5.79
C SER A 661 44.41 -16.80 5.63
N GLU A 662 43.18 -16.30 5.54
CA GLU A 662 42.87 -14.87 5.60
C GLU A 662 42.66 -14.41 7.04
N GLN A 663 43.00 -13.14 7.31
CA GLN A 663 42.80 -12.58 8.64
C GLN A 663 41.31 -12.37 8.94
N VAL A 664 40.81 -13.04 9.99
CA VAL A 664 39.51 -12.73 10.60
C VAL A 664 39.49 -11.27 11.03
N ARG A 665 38.46 -10.53 10.60
CA ARG A 665 38.22 -9.14 11.00
C ARG A 665 36.95 -9.02 11.83
N VAL A 666 36.94 -8.04 12.73
CA VAL A 666 35.77 -7.64 13.52
C VAL A 666 35.35 -6.26 13.06
N VAL A 667 34.07 -6.08 12.70
CA VAL A 667 33.55 -4.85 12.13
C VAL A 667 32.19 -4.51 12.76
N PRO A 668 31.96 -3.27 13.24
CA PRO A 668 32.96 -2.20 13.39
C PRO A 668 33.95 -2.52 14.51
N ASN A 669 35.16 -1.98 14.42
CA ASN A 669 36.16 -2.09 15.48
C ASN A 669 37.02 -0.80 15.50
N PRO A 670 36.79 0.12 16.46
CA PRO A 670 35.88 -0.02 17.60
C PRO A 670 34.40 0.04 17.20
N PHE A 671 33.53 -0.64 17.96
CA PHE A 671 32.10 -0.35 18.00
C PHE A 671 31.89 0.88 18.91
N ARG A 672 31.05 1.84 18.49
CA ARG A 672 30.72 3.03 19.28
C ARG A 672 29.21 3.26 19.33
N ASP A 673 28.68 3.52 20.53
CA ASP A 673 27.28 3.91 20.78
C ASP A 673 27.16 5.43 21.03
N ASP A 674 27.98 6.24 20.35
CA ASP A 674 27.95 7.69 20.50
C ASP A 674 26.80 8.29 19.67
N PRO A 675 26.06 9.28 20.19
CA PRO A 675 25.06 9.99 19.40
C PRO A 675 25.67 10.64 18.15
N GLY A 676 25.21 10.26 16.96
CA GLY A 676 25.64 10.83 15.69
C GLY A 676 26.85 10.17 15.03
N ASP A 677 27.42 9.11 15.61
CA ASP A 677 28.52 8.35 15.00
C ASP A 677 27.96 7.19 14.15
N ALA A 678 27.68 7.47 12.88
CA ALA A 678 27.19 6.47 11.92
C ALA A 678 28.29 5.53 11.40
N ASP A 679 29.56 5.92 11.49
CA ASP A 679 30.67 5.19 10.88
C ASP A 679 31.08 3.95 11.70
N HIS A 680 30.82 3.96 13.01
CA HIS A 680 31.20 2.90 13.93
C HIS A 680 30.02 2.04 14.41
N ARG A 681 28.92 2.05 13.64
CA ARG A 681 27.69 1.29 13.93
C ARG A 681 26.90 0.98 12.67
N TYR A 682 26.35 -0.23 12.54
CA TYR A 682 25.50 -0.56 11.39
C TYR A 682 24.12 0.11 11.49
N PRO A 683 23.61 0.71 10.40
CA PRO A 683 22.27 1.28 10.32
C PRO A 683 21.17 0.22 10.18
N PRO A 684 19.93 0.52 10.61
CA PRO A 684 19.61 1.57 11.59
C PRO A 684 20.27 1.21 12.93
N ALA A 685 20.76 2.23 13.66
CA ALA A 685 21.50 2.16 14.92
C ALA A 685 21.43 0.78 15.65
N SER A 686 22.22 -0.20 15.20
CA SER A 686 22.17 -1.58 15.70
C SER A 686 23.35 -1.89 16.60
N ASN A 687 23.23 -2.87 17.49
CA ASN A 687 24.33 -3.28 18.38
C ASN A 687 25.16 -4.41 17.78
N ASN A 688 25.09 -4.57 16.47
CA ASN A 688 25.67 -5.70 15.77
C ASN A 688 27.19 -5.52 15.64
N ILE A 689 27.93 -6.56 16.00
CA ILE A 689 29.34 -6.73 15.69
C ILE A 689 29.44 -7.95 14.78
N ARG A 690 30.14 -7.81 13.66
CA ARG A 690 30.31 -8.86 12.66
C ARG A 690 31.75 -9.38 12.68
N PHE A 691 31.87 -10.70 12.63
CA PHE A 691 33.12 -11.40 12.38
C PHE A 691 33.12 -11.80 10.93
N VAL A 692 34.08 -11.32 10.14
CA VAL A 692 34.19 -11.60 8.69
C VAL A 692 35.50 -12.31 8.39
N ASN A 693 35.56 -12.97 7.24
CA ASN A 693 36.64 -13.88 6.82
C ASN A 693 36.76 -15.09 7.77
N ILE A 694 35.63 -15.64 8.21
CA ILE A 694 35.58 -16.86 9.02
C ILE A 694 35.29 -18.09 8.14
N PRO A 695 35.63 -19.31 8.60
CA PRO A 695 35.24 -20.56 7.94
C PRO A 695 33.72 -20.69 7.79
N ARG A 696 33.25 -21.45 6.79
CA ARG A 696 31.82 -21.77 6.63
C ARG A 696 31.22 -22.53 7.82
N LYS A 697 32.06 -23.26 8.56
CA LYS A 697 31.72 -23.91 9.83
C LYS A 697 32.76 -23.57 10.88
N ALA A 698 32.37 -22.83 11.91
CA ALA A 698 33.29 -22.34 12.92
C ALA A 698 32.67 -22.22 14.31
N LYS A 699 33.52 -22.16 15.32
CA LYS A 699 33.15 -21.74 16.68
C LYS A 699 33.89 -20.45 17.02
N ILE A 700 33.14 -19.41 17.35
CA ILE A 700 33.68 -18.12 17.79
C ILE A 700 33.46 -18.01 19.30
N SER A 701 34.55 -17.87 20.05
CA SER A 701 34.51 -17.69 21.51
C SER A 701 34.98 -16.28 21.86
N ILE A 702 34.17 -15.53 22.59
CA ILE A 702 34.44 -14.11 22.95
C ILE A 702 34.71 -14.03 24.45
N PHE A 703 35.82 -13.39 24.81
CA PHE A 703 36.32 -13.30 26.18
C PHE A 703 36.45 -11.85 26.65
N SER A 704 36.23 -11.64 27.96
CA SER A 704 36.56 -10.37 28.63
C SER A 704 38.09 -10.20 28.74
N ILE A 705 38.54 -9.02 29.15
CA ILE A 705 39.97 -8.78 29.44
C ILE A 705 40.51 -9.66 30.58
N SER A 706 39.63 -10.11 31.48
CA SER A 706 39.96 -11.03 32.58
C SER A 706 40.03 -12.50 32.14
N GLY A 707 39.69 -12.80 30.88
CA GLY A 707 39.65 -14.15 30.33
C GLY A 707 38.32 -14.88 30.55
N ASP A 708 37.28 -14.21 31.05
CA ASP A 708 35.96 -14.82 31.22
C ASP A 708 35.30 -15.04 29.86
N LEU A 709 34.74 -16.23 29.63
CA LEU A 709 33.97 -16.49 28.41
C LEU A 709 32.61 -15.78 28.48
N VAL A 710 32.41 -14.82 27.58
CA VAL A 710 31.25 -13.92 27.57
C VAL A 710 30.19 -14.35 26.56
N ALA A 711 30.61 -14.81 25.39
CA ALA A 711 29.72 -15.31 24.35
C ALA A 711 30.38 -16.44 23.54
N VAL A 712 29.54 -17.32 22.99
CA VAL A 712 29.95 -18.34 22.02
C VAL A 712 28.97 -18.25 20.86
N ILE A 713 29.50 -18.17 19.65
CA ILE A 713 28.73 -18.21 18.40
C ILE A 713 29.12 -19.48 17.68
N ASN A 714 28.15 -20.35 17.45
CA ASN A 714 28.32 -21.47 16.54
C ASN A 714 27.92 -20.98 15.15
N HIS A 715 28.79 -21.25 14.17
CA HIS A 715 28.60 -20.83 12.80
C HIS A 715 28.54 -22.06 11.88
N PRO A 716 27.52 -22.20 11.01
CA PRO A 716 26.33 -21.33 10.95
C PRO A 716 25.49 -21.41 12.24
N GLN A 717 24.71 -20.36 12.52
CA GLN A 717 23.86 -20.31 13.71
C GLN A 717 22.62 -21.18 13.57
N ARG A 718 22.13 -21.35 12.33
CA ARG A 718 21.05 -22.26 11.98
C ARG A 718 21.51 -23.20 10.87
N THR A 719 20.97 -24.42 10.85
CA THR A 719 21.28 -25.40 9.80
C THR A 719 20.79 -24.97 8.41
N THR A 720 19.90 -23.97 8.34
CA THR A 720 19.34 -23.39 7.11
C THR A 720 20.08 -22.13 6.65
N ASP A 721 21.05 -21.61 7.42
CA ASP A 721 21.82 -20.44 6.96
C ASP A 721 22.67 -20.85 5.74
N PRO A 722 22.81 -19.96 4.74
CA PRO A 722 23.70 -20.21 3.61
C PRO A 722 25.17 -20.30 4.07
N ASP A 723 25.98 -21.02 3.28
CA ASP A 723 27.43 -21.07 3.47
C ASP A 723 28.00 -19.64 3.32
N ARG A 724 28.43 -19.06 4.42
CA ARG A 724 28.95 -17.68 4.46
C ARG A 724 30.19 -17.59 5.34
N GLY A 725 31.08 -16.69 4.97
CA GLY A 725 32.33 -16.38 5.68
C GLY A 725 32.15 -15.29 6.73
N GLU A 726 30.97 -15.18 7.33
CA GLU A 726 30.64 -14.16 8.32
C GLU A 726 29.64 -14.62 9.40
N ALA A 727 29.73 -14.02 10.59
CA ALA A 727 28.76 -14.22 11.67
C ALA A 727 28.50 -12.91 12.44
N THR A 728 27.28 -12.75 12.95
CA THR A 728 26.84 -11.55 13.68
C THR A 728 26.61 -11.84 15.16
N TRP A 729 27.00 -10.89 16.01
CA TRP A 729 26.75 -10.88 17.45
C TRP A 729 26.11 -9.56 17.88
N ASP A 730 24.97 -9.64 18.56
CA ASP A 730 24.18 -8.48 19.06
C ASP A 730 24.59 -8.02 20.46
N GLN A 731 25.82 -8.37 20.87
CA GLN A 731 26.44 -8.08 22.17
C GLN A 731 25.80 -8.77 23.38
N ARG A 732 24.85 -9.71 23.18
CA ARG A 732 24.24 -10.45 24.30
C ARG A 732 25.22 -11.44 24.94
N THR A 733 25.18 -11.52 26.27
CA THR A 733 25.98 -12.49 27.03
C THR A 733 25.38 -13.89 26.95
N ARG A 734 26.21 -14.92 27.06
CA ARG A 734 25.77 -16.33 27.11
C ARG A 734 24.86 -16.66 28.30
N THR A 735 24.90 -15.83 29.36
CA THR A 735 24.09 -15.97 30.56
C THR A 735 22.75 -15.26 30.46
N PHE A 736 22.43 -14.65 29.31
CA PHE A 736 21.22 -13.85 29.07
C PHE A 736 21.03 -12.70 30.07
N SER A 737 22.11 -12.27 30.73
CA SER A 737 22.11 -11.18 31.73
C SER A 737 22.11 -9.78 31.10
N GLY A 738 21.77 -9.68 29.81
CA GLY A 738 21.81 -8.44 29.03
C GLY A 738 22.98 -8.37 28.04
N ARG A 739 23.33 -7.14 27.64
CA ARG A 739 24.44 -6.85 26.73
C ARG A 739 25.73 -6.62 27.50
N VAL A 740 26.88 -6.90 26.86
CA VAL A 740 28.20 -6.67 27.45
C VAL A 740 28.46 -5.18 27.76
N ALA A 741 29.32 -4.89 28.73
CA ALA A 741 29.71 -3.51 29.07
C ALA A 741 30.66 -2.90 28.02
N ALA A 742 30.94 -1.60 28.12
CA ALA A 742 32.03 -0.99 27.37
C ALA A 742 33.37 -1.60 27.83
N GLY A 743 34.28 -1.86 26.89
CA GLY A 743 35.57 -2.46 27.20
C GLY A 743 36.27 -3.12 26.02
N ARG A 744 37.42 -3.73 26.32
CA ARG A 744 38.20 -4.54 25.38
C ARG A 744 37.82 -6.02 25.53
N TYR A 745 37.63 -6.67 24.39
CA TYR A 745 37.27 -8.08 24.28
C TYR A 745 38.24 -8.81 23.36
N TYR A 746 38.45 -10.09 23.62
CA TYR A 746 39.24 -10.98 22.78
C TYR A 746 38.34 -12.00 22.11
N TYR A 747 38.72 -12.45 20.92
CA TYR A 747 38.02 -13.54 20.24
C TYR A 747 38.98 -14.67 19.86
N VAL A 748 38.41 -15.87 19.76
CA VAL A 748 39.03 -17.06 19.16
C VAL A 748 38.05 -17.62 18.15
N VAL A 749 38.43 -17.65 16.87
CA VAL A 749 37.72 -18.37 15.82
C VAL A 749 38.40 -19.70 15.61
N GLU A 750 37.66 -20.80 15.75
CA GLU A 750 38.11 -22.16 15.50
C GLU A 750 37.37 -22.73 14.29
N SER A 751 38.11 -23.21 13.28
CA SER A 751 37.52 -23.89 12.13
C SER A 751 37.04 -25.29 12.53
N LEU A 752 35.83 -25.63 12.09
CA LEU A 752 35.18 -26.94 12.26
C LEU A 752 34.90 -27.61 10.90
N VAL A 753 35.46 -27.05 9.82
CA VAL A 753 35.36 -27.65 8.48
C VAL A 753 36.23 -28.90 8.45
N ALA A 754 35.74 -29.98 7.84
CA ALA A 754 36.51 -31.22 7.70
C ALA A 754 37.81 -30.95 6.93
N GLY A 755 38.94 -31.45 7.44
CA GLY A 755 40.28 -31.17 6.89
C GLY A 755 40.94 -29.93 7.49
N GLU A 756 40.17 -28.96 7.98
CA GLU A 756 40.66 -27.71 8.58
C GLU A 756 40.38 -27.64 10.10
N THR A 757 39.81 -28.70 10.67
CA THR A 757 39.34 -28.74 12.04
C THR A 757 40.45 -28.45 13.05
N GLY A 758 40.19 -27.53 13.98
CA GLY A 758 41.10 -27.18 15.06
C GLY A 758 42.09 -26.06 14.74
N LYS A 759 42.16 -25.59 13.48
CA LYS A 759 42.86 -24.33 13.15
C LYS A 759 42.18 -23.16 13.86
N LYS A 760 42.99 -22.23 14.37
CA LYS A 760 42.53 -21.12 15.21
C LYS A 760 43.16 -19.80 14.80
N GLN A 761 42.35 -18.74 14.87
CA GLN A 761 42.82 -17.37 14.82
C GLN A 761 42.26 -16.59 16.00
N THR A 762 43.06 -15.68 16.55
CA THR A 762 42.67 -14.84 17.68
C THR A 762 42.85 -13.37 17.34
N GLY A 763 42.16 -12.50 18.08
CA GLY A 763 42.31 -11.07 17.95
C GLY A 763 41.58 -10.31 19.06
N MET A 764 41.51 -9.00 18.93
CA MET A 764 40.92 -8.08 19.91
C MET A 764 40.00 -7.09 19.21
N PHE A 765 38.94 -6.69 19.90
CA PHE A 765 38.07 -5.58 19.50
C PHE A 765 37.61 -4.77 20.71
N MET A 766 37.08 -3.58 20.46
CA MET A 766 36.66 -2.64 21.49
C MET A 766 35.19 -2.24 21.32
N ILE A 767 34.49 -2.12 22.44
CA ILE A 767 33.12 -1.61 22.54
C ILE A 767 33.16 -0.34 23.39
N ILE A 768 32.66 0.76 22.83
CA ILE A 768 32.50 2.06 23.48
C ILE A 768 30.99 2.33 23.56
N LYS A 769 30.49 2.74 24.72
CA LYS A 769 29.07 3.00 24.98
C LYS A 769 28.84 4.37 25.59
#